data_AF-A0A4Q4UKI5-F1
#
_entry.id   AF-A0A4Q4UKI5-F1
#
_cell.length_a   1.000
_cell.length_b   1.000
_cell.length_c   1.000
_cell.angle_alpha   90.00
_cell.angle_beta   90.00
_cell.angle_gamma   90.00
#
_symmetry.space_group_name_H-M   'P 1'
#
loop_
_entity.id
_entity.type
_entity.pdbx_description
1 polymer ?
#
loop_
_entity_poly.entity_id
_entity_poly.type
_entity_poly.pdbx_seq_one_letter_code
_entity_poly.pdbx_strand_id
1 'polypeptide(L)'
;MGSQLCGAPAFQTRDSIEDIWGPRTPYKHEWPPREDRACNEEPEKWVQSACVLCSNGCGLDIGVKDGKVVGVRGRVTDRVNKGRLGPKGLHGWDSMNQSDRLTKPLIRKNGKLEPASWDEAMGLIVEKSRKLAKYLTNHSIAFYTSGQLFLEEYYALAVIGKAGLHTLHMDGNTRLCTATAAASMRESFGSDGQPGSYGDIDYTDCIFLVGHNMAATQTVLWARVLDRLHGPDPPKLIVVDPRNSATAQKATVHLAPKIGTNLALLNGIQHLLFENGWINEDYVSKHTVGVEELRGTAQKYTPEYVEEITGVPVEQLKEAARILGTTKSLLSTALQGVYQSNQATASACQINNISLLRGLIGKPGSGILQMNGQPTAQNNREAGCDGEFPGFRNHLNPDHMNELARMWNIAPIRVPHWNEPTHVENLLKYIADGSIRMLWISATNPLVSLPTLARVRELLTQPELFVVCQDIYMTETAAVADVVLPAAQWAEKTGCFTNVDRTVHLSHKAVDPPGEAKSDLAIFLDYGRRMGFRDRDGNDLLPWATPEEVFEAWKKLSAGRPCDYTGLTYEKLTGGSGIQWPCNEANPQGTERLFADGHFFTDIDYCESFGHDLETGAPFSKEDYKKFNPAGRAILKSCHYNPPIEATDEEYPLMLSTGRKALHFHTRTKTGRTLLQKSCPEPAIRISKEDAARFGVEDNEMVIVRSKRGAVEMKALVGGVSPGRRLCPFTSDTGIPKTAERKRPMNLRWARAQQQVQVREQQSQAVAQVSSKDAARTISDNDLTNRRRRLVTWMGNTHETMVQLIDIYEHLIPKLIDDYEVEAGLQVLLRIARGMESKFKPQADKFGEDAAEGLHRAEVLKESLFPREDSRHTEYEVLDALQGLEMYLGYIASCLNALQPVSQAVWDEEFCAVVSDNMRDLRRMQAWVRKQIKVRAPQTLLVPALPGGDYIRDIAREQRRRKSPTNGQERVPITEGVGRIAACDHASPLSTPEFDSSAMDGFAIPSARTLYASPETPASFRVRGIVAAGEEPPTIRGCITDDFPPAVEIMTGAKFPAHEAPGESFDACVKYEDTWYCPERKGVISVSKPVPRNANRRFAGEDIARGDVVLEAGQAIETTHVMPLASVAVDSVLVVKRPSVGVLSTGKELVSGQATVRDVNGPFLTAACQEAGASASFLDTLTDDPEILTNELAEITRRCEYDVLVSSGAVSAGKYDFVRTALAAIGAEVVFHGLAIPKSG
;
A
#
# COMPACT_ATOMS: atom_id res chain seq x y z
N MET A 1 -37.90 0.11 17.94
CA MET A 1 -39.31 0.14 17.52
C MET A 1 -39.60 -1.13 16.74
N GLY A 2 -40.64 -1.88 17.11
CA GLY A 2 -40.97 -3.15 16.46
C GLY A 2 -41.60 -2.90 15.09
N SER A 3 -40.90 -3.23 14.00
CA SER A 3 -41.53 -3.36 12.70
C SER A 3 -42.50 -4.54 12.75
N GLN A 4 -43.70 -4.38 12.17
CA GLN A 4 -44.53 -5.52 11.80
C GLN A 4 -43.79 -6.29 10.71
N LEU A 5 -42.89 -7.19 11.11
CA LEU A 5 -42.21 -8.08 10.18
C LEU A 5 -43.29 -8.91 9.47
N CYS A 6 -43.38 -8.78 8.14
CA CYS A 6 -44.32 -9.51 7.28
C CYS A 6 -44.38 -11.00 7.65
N GLY A 7 -45.55 -11.62 7.45
CA GLY A 7 -45.73 -13.08 7.52
C GLY A 7 -44.98 -13.78 6.38
N ALA A 8 -44.91 -15.12 6.41
CA ALA A 8 -44.34 -15.89 5.30
C ALA A 8 -45.05 -15.54 3.96
N PRO A 9 -44.36 -15.60 2.80
CA PRO A 9 -44.99 -15.30 1.52
C PRO A 9 -46.22 -16.18 1.29
N ALA A 10 -47.28 -15.63 0.69
CA ALA A 10 -48.48 -16.39 0.36
C ALA A 10 -48.17 -17.52 -0.64
N PHE A 11 -47.21 -17.28 -1.55
CA PHE A 11 -46.67 -18.27 -2.45
C PHE A 11 -45.13 -18.20 -2.48
N GLN A 12 -44.48 -19.34 -2.36
CA GLN A 12 -43.04 -19.48 -2.63
C GLN A 12 -42.77 -20.86 -3.24
N THR A 13 -41.82 -20.94 -4.17
CA THR A 13 -41.44 -22.22 -4.80
C THR A 13 -40.61 -23.11 -3.86
N ARG A 14 -39.95 -22.50 -2.87
CA ARG A 14 -39.20 -23.18 -1.81
C ARG A 14 -39.00 -22.25 -0.61
N ASP A 15 -38.81 -22.83 0.56
CA ASP A 15 -38.33 -22.08 1.73
C ASP A 15 -36.80 -21.92 1.63
N SER A 16 -36.37 -20.73 1.21
CA SER A 16 -34.96 -20.43 1.05
C SER A 16 -34.23 -20.11 2.36
N ILE A 17 -34.94 -19.96 3.47
CA ILE A 17 -34.34 -19.75 4.79
C ILE A 17 -33.87 -21.10 5.34
N GLU A 18 -34.71 -22.13 5.24
CA GLU A 18 -34.41 -23.48 5.72
C GLU A 18 -33.49 -24.26 4.76
N ASP A 19 -33.74 -24.18 3.45
CA ASP A 19 -32.88 -24.75 2.42
C ASP A 19 -32.39 -23.66 1.46
N ILE A 20 -31.23 -23.07 1.77
CA ILE A 20 -30.65 -21.95 1.02
C ILE A 20 -30.47 -22.27 -0.47
N TRP A 21 -30.03 -23.47 -0.81
CA TRP A 21 -29.59 -23.82 -2.17
C TRP A 21 -30.66 -24.57 -2.97
N GLY A 22 -31.68 -25.12 -2.31
CA GLY A 22 -32.77 -25.85 -2.93
C GLY A 22 -32.38 -27.26 -3.37
N PRO A 23 -33.30 -27.99 -4.02
CA PRO A 23 -33.04 -29.33 -4.55
C PRO A 23 -31.87 -29.32 -5.55
N ARG A 24 -31.08 -30.40 -5.53
CA ARG A 24 -29.95 -30.59 -6.45
C ARG A 24 -30.45 -30.90 -7.85
N THR A 25 -29.78 -30.33 -8.85
CA THR A 25 -30.01 -30.63 -10.27
C THR A 25 -28.67 -31.00 -10.93
N PRO A 26 -28.17 -32.23 -10.73
CA PRO A 26 -26.87 -32.68 -11.22
C PRO A 26 -26.69 -32.49 -12.73
N TYR A 27 -25.51 -32.07 -13.18
CA TYR A 27 -25.24 -31.79 -14.60
C TYR A 27 -23.75 -31.94 -14.98
N LYS A 28 -23.46 -32.03 -16.29
CA LYS A 28 -22.09 -32.14 -16.83
C LYS A 28 -21.55 -30.86 -17.46
N HIS A 29 -22.39 -30.15 -18.22
CA HIS A 29 -21.99 -28.95 -18.98
C HIS A 29 -23.04 -27.86 -18.81
N GLU A 30 -24.22 -27.97 -19.41
CA GLU A 30 -25.21 -26.91 -19.23
C GLU A 30 -25.95 -27.03 -17.90
N TRP A 31 -25.89 -25.98 -17.07
CA TRP A 31 -26.65 -25.93 -15.81
C TRP A 31 -28.15 -25.74 -16.08
N PRO A 32 -29.03 -26.70 -15.70
CA PRO A 32 -30.44 -26.67 -16.08
C PRO A 32 -31.19 -25.52 -15.41
N PRO A 33 -32.21 -24.94 -16.06
CA PRO A 33 -33.01 -23.85 -15.49
C PRO A 33 -33.88 -24.33 -14.32
N ARG A 34 -34.10 -23.43 -13.35
CA ARG A 34 -35.05 -23.60 -12.24
C ARG A 34 -35.60 -22.24 -11.86
N GLU A 35 -36.91 -22.03 -11.96
CA GLU A 35 -37.53 -20.77 -11.56
C GLU A 35 -37.77 -20.74 -10.04
N ASP A 36 -37.03 -19.89 -9.33
CA ASP A 36 -37.29 -19.57 -7.93
C ASP A 36 -38.21 -18.34 -7.86
N ARG A 37 -39.35 -18.43 -7.17
CA ARG A 37 -40.36 -17.35 -7.05
C ARG A 37 -40.86 -17.23 -5.61
N ALA A 38 -41.09 -15.99 -5.17
CA ALA A 38 -41.72 -15.68 -3.89
C ALA A 38 -42.61 -14.44 -4.04
N CYS A 39 -43.89 -14.55 -3.68
CA CYS A 39 -44.90 -13.49 -3.79
C CYS A 39 -45.87 -13.51 -2.60
N ASN A 40 -46.28 -12.32 -2.18
CA ASN A 40 -47.37 -12.14 -1.20
C ASN A 40 -48.74 -12.15 -1.88
N GLU A 41 -48.81 -11.74 -3.14
CA GLU A 41 -50.03 -11.69 -3.95
C GLU A 41 -49.71 -12.03 -5.41
N GLU A 42 -50.73 -12.37 -6.21
CA GLU A 42 -50.55 -12.57 -7.65
C GLU A 42 -50.29 -11.23 -8.35
N PRO A 43 -49.16 -11.05 -9.05
CA PRO A 43 -48.84 -9.78 -9.73
C PRO A 43 -49.72 -9.51 -10.96
N GLU A 44 -50.01 -8.24 -11.23
CA GLU A 44 -50.68 -7.78 -12.46
C GLU A 44 -49.70 -7.69 -13.63
N LYS A 45 -48.44 -7.39 -13.32
CA LYS A 45 -47.35 -7.32 -14.30
C LYS A 45 -46.01 -7.73 -13.70
N TRP A 46 -45.11 -8.16 -14.58
CA TRP A 46 -43.73 -8.49 -14.28
C TRP A 46 -42.80 -7.50 -14.97
N VAL A 47 -41.90 -6.88 -14.21
CA VAL A 47 -40.95 -5.87 -14.70
C VAL A 47 -39.53 -6.36 -14.54
N GLN A 48 -38.75 -6.35 -15.63
CA GLN A 48 -37.38 -6.87 -15.65
C GLN A 48 -36.43 -6.09 -14.72
N SER A 49 -35.57 -6.83 -14.01
CA SER A 49 -34.46 -6.30 -13.21
C SER A 49 -33.38 -7.37 -12.94
N ALA A 50 -32.47 -7.11 -12.01
CA ALA A 50 -31.70 -8.16 -11.33
C ALA A 50 -31.43 -7.79 -9.87
N CYS A 51 -30.95 -8.77 -9.11
CA CYS A 51 -30.69 -8.62 -7.68
C CYS A 51 -29.51 -7.67 -7.39
N VAL A 52 -29.80 -6.59 -6.65
CA VAL A 52 -28.82 -5.57 -6.21
C VAL A 52 -28.30 -5.79 -4.79
N LEU A 53 -28.08 -7.04 -4.38
CA LEU A 53 -27.57 -7.35 -3.03
C LEU A 53 -26.14 -7.91 -3.07
N CYS A 54 -25.91 -9.15 -3.52
CA CYS A 54 -24.54 -9.64 -3.68
C CYS A 54 -24.01 -9.36 -5.10
N SER A 55 -22.71 -9.54 -5.30
CA SER A 55 -22.00 -9.40 -6.58
C SER A 55 -22.37 -10.40 -7.67
N ASN A 56 -23.29 -11.32 -7.42
CA ASN A 56 -23.63 -12.37 -8.38
C ASN A 56 -24.37 -11.80 -9.60
N GLY A 57 -25.28 -10.83 -9.41
CA GLY A 57 -26.07 -10.25 -10.51
C GLY A 57 -27.16 -11.19 -11.06
N CYS A 58 -27.95 -11.80 -10.18
CA CYS A 58 -29.00 -12.75 -10.60
C CYS A 58 -30.18 -12.06 -11.29
N GLY A 59 -30.41 -12.33 -12.58
CA GLY A 59 -31.55 -11.78 -13.34
C GLY A 59 -32.91 -12.19 -12.73
N LEU A 60 -33.82 -11.23 -12.60
CA LEU A 60 -35.15 -11.45 -12.01
C LEU A 60 -36.22 -10.54 -12.61
N ASP A 61 -37.49 -10.89 -12.43
CA ASP A 61 -38.60 -9.99 -12.66
C ASP A 61 -39.25 -9.59 -11.33
N ILE A 62 -39.69 -8.34 -11.25
CA ILE A 62 -40.39 -7.73 -10.12
C ILE A 62 -41.89 -7.84 -10.38
N GLY A 63 -42.63 -8.47 -9.47
CA GLY A 63 -44.08 -8.56 -9.52
C GLY A 63 -44.70 -7.29 -8.93
N VAL A 64 -45.56 -6.62 -9.70
CA VAL A 64 -46.25 -5.39 -9.30
C VAL A 64 -47.76 -5.58 -9.30
N LYS A 65 -48.43 -5.07 -8.27
CA LYS A 65 -49.89 -4.98 -8.16
C LYS A 65 -50.26 -3.72 -7.37
N ASP A 66 -51.29 -3.00 -7.79
CA ASP A 66 -51.75 -1.77 -7.13
C ASP A 66 -50.63 -0.73 -6.90
N GLY A 67 -49.69 -0.65 -7.86
CA GLY A 67 -48.53 0.25 -7.78
C GLY A 67 -47.46 -0.14 -6.75
N LYS A 68 -47.54 -1.33 -6.14
CA LYS A 68 -46.59 -1.83 -5.13
C LYS A 68 -45.88 -3.09 -5.59
N VAL A 69 -44.68 -3.32 -5.06
CA VAL A 69 -43.96 -4.58 -5.26
C VAL A 69 -44.59 -5.65 -4.37
N VAL A 70 -45.04 -6.76 -4.97
CA VAL A 70 -45.70 -7.87 -4.25
C VAL A 70 -44.93 -9.18 -4.33
N GLY A 71 -43.82 -9.23 -5.09
CA GLY A 71 -43.01 -10.43 -5.22
C GLY A 71 -41.89 -10.32 -6.24
N VAL A 72 -41.13 -11.40 -6.39
CA VAL A 72 -40.10 -11.57 -7.42
C VAL A 72 -40.10 -13.00 -7.97
N ARG A 73 -39.61 -13.18 -9.20
CA ARG A 73 -39.24 -14.48 -9.78
C ARG A 73 -37.88 -14.38 -10.47
N GLY A 74 -37.06 -15.41 -10.41
CA GLY A 74 -35.81 -15.43 -11.18
C GLY A 74 -36.08 -15.68 -12.66
N ARG A 75 -35.27 -15.10 -13.55
CA ARG A 75 -35.42 -15.26 -15.01
C ARG A 75 -34.71 -16.52 -15.50
N VAL A 76 -35.45 -17.51 -16.00
CA VAL A 76 -34.87 -18.78 -16.49
C VAL A 76 -33.94 -18.61 -17.70
N THR A 77 -34.12 -17.54 -18.47
CA THR A 77 -33.29 -17.20 -19.64
C THR A 77 -31.97 -16.54 -19.26
N ASP A 78 -31.80 -16.07 -18.03
CA ASP A 78 -30.61 -15.36 -17.59
C ASP A 78 -29.39 -16.27 -17.48
N ARG A 79 -28.25 -15.82 -18.01
CA ARG A 79 -26.98 -16.58 -18.02
C ARG A 79 -26.41 -16.83 -16.63
N VAL A 80 -26.64 -15.91 -15.70
CA VAL A 80 -26.00 -15.93 -14.38
C VAL A 80 -26.70 -16.93 -13.47
N ASN A 81 -28.03 -16.83 -13.34
CA ASN A 81 -28.76 -17.60 -12.35
C ASN A 81 -29.66 -18.71 -12.91
N LYS A 82 -29.96 -18.71 -14.22
CA LYS A 82 -30.88 -19.66 -14.86
C LYS A 82 -32.19 -19.81 -14.07
N GLY A 83 -32.72 -18.70 -13.56
CA GLY A 83 -33.96 -18.62 -12.77
C GLY A 83 -33.83 -18.75 -11.25
N ARG A 84 -32.65 -19.11 -10.72
CA ARG A 84 -32.47 -19.36 -9.29
C ARG A 84 -32.25 -18.06 -8.51
N LEU A 85 -32.74 -18.01 -7.29
CA LEU A 85 -32.55 -16.86 -6.39
C LEU A 85 -32.15 -17.35 -5.01
N GLY A 86 -31.16 -16.69 -4.39
CA GLY A 86 -30.81 -16.93 -2.99
C GLY A 86 -31.81 -16.29 -2.03
N PRO A 87 -31.65 -16.48 -0.71
CA PRO A 87 -32.62 -16.01 0.29
C PRO A 87 -32.79 -14.50 0.27
N LYS A 88 -31.67 -13.79 0.12
CA LYS A 88 -31.65 -12.34 -0.07
C LYS A 88 -32.39 -11.90 -1.33
N GLY A 89 -32.29 -12.66 -2.42
CA GLY A 89 -32.98 -12.36 -3.67
C GLY A 89 -34.50 -12.57 -3.56
N LEU A 90 -34.93 -13.66 -2.93
CA LEU A 90 -36.35 -14.01 -2.78
C LEU A 90 -37.11 -13.14 -1.77
N HIS A 91 -36.42 -12.58 -0.77
CA HIS A 91 -37.06 -11.82 0.31
C HIS A 91 -36.62 -10.35 0.38
N GLY A 92 -35.57 -9.95 -0.33
CA GLY A 92 -35.02 -8.59 -0.25
C GLY A 92 -35.93 -7.48 -0.79
N TRP A 93 -36.89 -7.82 -1.64
CA TRP A 93 -37.88 -6.88 -2.17
C TRP A 93 -38.86 -6.38 -1.09
N ASP A 94 -39.04 -7.10 0.01
CA ASP A 94 -39.92 -6.69 1.12
C ASP A 94 -39.43 -5.40 1.81
N SER A 95 -38.13 -5.08 1.68
CA SER A 95 -37.61 -3.79 2.16
C SER A 95 -38.26 -2.61 1.44
N MET A 96 -38.71 -2.77 0.19
CA MET A 96 -39.28 -1.67 -0.60
C MET A 96 -40.52 -1.05 0.08
N ASN A 97 -41.31 -1.89 0.76
CA ASN A 97 -42.62 -1.53 1.32
C ASN A 97 -42.56 -1.09 2.80
N GLN A 98 -41.36 -0.92 3.37
CA GLN A 98 -41.20 -0.60 4.78
C GLN A 98 -41.60 0.86 5.07
N SER A 99 -42.30 1.08 6.17
CA SER A 99 -42.85 2.39 6.52
C SER A 99 -41.81 3.40 6.98
N ASP A 100 -40.60 2.97 7.32
CA ASP A 100 -39.51 3.82 7.82
C ASP A 100 -38.55 4.29 6.70
N ARG A 101 -38.96 4.15 5.44
CA ARG A 101 -38.29 4.76 4.28
C ARG A 101 -38.21 6.28 4.42
N LEU A 102 -37.11 6.87 3.97
CA LEU A 102 -36.99 8.31 3.82
C LEU A 102 -37.87 8.79 2.67
N THR A 103 -38.73 9.78 2.92
CA THR A 103 -39.71 10.28 1.95
C THR A 103 -39.56 11.75 1.62
N LYS A 104 -38.78 12.52 2.40
CA LYS A 104 -38.55 13.95 2.20
C LYS A 104 -37.10 14.31 2.56
N PRO A 105 -36.52 15.35 1.94
CA PRO A 105 -35.27 15.94 2.40
C PRO A 105 -35.36 16.37 3.86
N LEU A 106 -34.26 16.23 4.59
CA LEU A 106 -34.12 16.72 5.97
C LEU A 106 -32.91 17.64 6.08
N ILE A 107 -33.01 18.72 6.85
CA ILE A 107 -31.90 19.63 7.15
C ILE A 107 -31.74 19.71 8.67
N ARG A 108 -30.50 19.71 9.15
CA ARG A 108 -30.20 19.89 10.57
C ARG A 108 -30.32 21.35 10.98
N LYS A 109 -31.29 21.66 11.84
CA LYS A 109 -31.53 22.97 12.44
C LYS A 109 -31.53 22.83 13.95
N ASN A 110 -30.77 23.66 14.66
CA ASN A 110 -30.64 23.62 16.12
C ASN A 110 -30.40 22.19 16.68
N GLY A 111 -29.49 21.44 16.07
CA GLY A 111 -29.14 20.08 16.50
C GLY A 111 -30.08 18.96 16.03
N LYS A 112 -31.21 19.27 15.39
CA LYS A 112 -32.23 18.28 15.00
C LYS A 112 -32.47 18.26 13.49
N LEU A 113 -32.70 17.07 12.94
CA LEU A 113 -33.11 16.92 11.55
C LEU A 113 -34.60 17.26 11.42
N GLU A 114 -34.90 18.28 10.62
CA GLU A 114 -36.26 18.74 10.34
C GLU A 114 -36.59 18.57 8.84
N PRO A 115 -37.83 18.23 8.47
CA PRO A 115 -38.24 18.17 7.07
C PRO A 115 -38.01 19.47 6.33
N ALA A 116 -37.53 19.37 5.09
CA ALA A 116 -37.25 20.50 4.20
C ALA A 116 -37.76 20.20 2.79
N SER A 117 -37.91 21.25 1.99
CA SER A 117 -38.15 21.08 0.55
C SER A 117 -36.87 20.69 -0.20
N TRP A 118 -37.00 20.11 -1.39
CA TRP A 118 -35.86 19.86 -2.27
C TRP A 118 -35.09 21.15 -2.64
N ASP A 119 -35.79 22.25 -2.87
CA ASP A 119 -35.17 23.53 -3.20
C ASP A 119 -34.35 24.09 -2.04
N GLU A 120 -34.85 23.97 -0.82
CA GLU A 120 -34.14 24.41 0.38
C GLU A 120 -32.89 23.54 0.63
N ALA A 121 -33.04 22.21 0.59
CA ALA A 121 -31.95 21.28 0.86
C ALA A 121 -30.85 21.36 -0.21
N MET A 122 -31.22 21.29 -1.48
CA MET A 122 -30.24 21.38 -2.58
C MET A 122 -29.67 22.80 -2.71
N GLY A 123 -30.47 23.83 -2.44
CA GLY A 123 -30.00 25.22 -2.37
C GLY A 123 -28.88 25.39 -1.34
N LEU A 124 -29.06 24.84 -0.14
CA LEU A 124 -28.03 24.87 0.91
C LEU A 124 -26.76 24.11 0.49
N ILE A 125 -26.90 22.91 -0.10
CA ILE A 125 -25.76 22.12 -0.61
C ILE A 125 -24.96 22.92 -1.65
N VAL A 126 -25.64 23.55 -2.60
CA VAL A 126 -25.02 24.37 -3.66
C VAL A 126 -24.38 25.63 -3.09
N GLU A 127 -25.03 26.30 -2.13
CA GLU A 127 -24.47 27.46 -1.43
C GLU A 127 -23.15 27.09 -0.72
N LYS A 128 -23.15 26.01 0.07
CA LYS A 128 -21.95 25.53 0.78
C LYS A 128 -20.86 25.11 -0.20
N SER A 129 -21.20 24.38 -1.26
CA SER A 129 -20.26 24.00 -2.32
C SER A 129 -19.58 25.22 -2.95
N ARG A 130 -20.36 26.25 -3.32
CA ARG A 130 -19.84 27.49 -3.92
C ARG A 130 -18.97 28.30 -2.96
N LYS A 131 -19.37 28.39 -1.69
CA LYS A 131 -18.55 29.04 -0.64
C LYS A 131 -17.20 28.33 -0.50
N LEU A 132 -17.22 27.02 -0.39
CA LEU A 132 -16.01 26.20 -0.30
C LEU A 132 -15.10 26.36 -1.53
N ALA A 133 -15.65 26.27 -2.73
CA ALA A 133 -14.94 26.51 -3.97
C ALA A 133 -14.28 27.90 -4.03
N LYS A 134 -14.99 28.92 -3.54
CA LYS A 134 -14.52 30.33 -3.55
C LYS A 134 -13.44 30.61 -2.51
N TYR A 135 -13.62 30.17 -1.27
CA TYR A 135 -12.75 30.53 -0.16
C TYR A 135 -11.58 29.55 0.02
N LEU A 136 -11.79 28.28 -0.30
CA LEU A 136 -10.77 27.23 -0.33
C LEU A 136 -10.50 26.86 -1.80
N THR A 137 -10.85 25.65 -2.21
CA THR A 137 -10.79 25.14 -3.59
C THR A 137 -11.87 24.06 -3.76
N ASN A 138 -12.11 23.58 -4.98
CA ASN A 138 -13.01 22.45 -5.21
C ASN A 138 -12.53 21.14 -4.53
N HIS A 139 -11.25 21.05 -4.17
CA HIS A 139 -10.70 19.95 -3.39
C HIS A 139 -11.18 19.94 -1.92
N SER A 140 -11.89 20.98 -1.46
CA SER A 140 -12.53 20.94 -0.15
C SER A 140 -13.85 20.16 -0.13
N ILE A 141 -14.29 19.66 -1.28
CA ILE A 141 -15.50 18.86 -1.47
C ILE A 141 -15.09 17.43 -1.86
N ALA A 142 -15.61 16.45 -1.15
CA ALA A 142 -15.35 15.04 -1.39
C ALA A 142 -16.62 14.19 -1.48
N PHE A 143 -16.54 13.10 -2.22
CA PHE A 143 -17.61 12.12 -2.39
C PHE A 143 -17.17 10.76 -1.85
N TYR A 144 -18.02 10.16 -1.02
CA TYR A 144 -17.85 8.79 -0.52
C TYR A 144 -19.05 7.94 -0.90
N THR A 145 -18.86 7.08 -1.91
CA THR A 145 -19.94 6.30 -2.53
C THR A 145 -19.90 4.82 -2.10
N SER A 146 -20.63 3.98 -2.83
CA SER A 146 -20.70 2.54 -2.62
C SER A 146 -20.46 1.77 -3.92
N GLY A 147 -20.53 0.43 -3.90
CA GLY A 147 -20.77 -0.43 -5.07
C GLY A 147 -22.25 -0.84 -5.26
N GLN A 148 -23.22 0.06 -5.00
CA GLN A 148 -24.67 -0.21 -5.08
C GLN A 148 -25.46 0.72 -6.03
N LEU A 149 -24.82 1.74 -6.63
CA LEU A 149 -25.50 2.63 -7.59
C LEU A 149 -25.51 2.00 -8.98
N PHE A 150 -26.30 2.54 -9.89
CA PHE A 150 -26.29 2.16 -11.30
C PHE A 150 -25.19 2.88 -12.08
N LEU A 151 -24.83 2.31 -13.24
CA LEU A 151 -23.78 2.81 -14.12
C LEU A 151 -23.98 4.30 -14.46
N GLU A 152 -25.19 4.69 -14.81
CA GLU A 152 -25.56 6.05 -15.18
C GLU A 152 -25.32 7.03 -14.02
N GLU A 153 -25.59 6.58 -12.80
CA GLU A 153 -25.40 7.36 -11.58
C GLU A 153 -23.92 7.57 -11.28
N TYR A 154 -23.10 6.52 -11.43
CA TYR A 154 -21.65 6.66 -11.30
C TYR A 154 -21.06 7.52 -12.41
N TYR A 155 -21.51 7.36 -13.65
CA TYR A 155 -20.95 8.14 -14.74
C TYR A 155 -21.28 9.63 -14.60
N ALA A 156 -22.52 9.97 -14.25
CA ALA A 156 -22.89 11.35 -13.94
C ALA A 156 -22.06 11.91 -12.76
N LEU A 157 -21.85 11.12 -11.71
CA LEU A 157 -21.03 11.51 -10.57
C LEU A 157 -19.55 11.70 -10.95
N ALA A 158 -19.00 10.85 -11.82
CA ALA A 158 -17.64 10.99 -12.34
C ALA A 158 -17.47 12.29 -13.13
N VAL A 159 -18.46 12.67 -13.95
CA VAL A 159 -18.46 13.95 -14.66
C VAL A 159 -18.58 15.12 -13.68
N ILE A 160 -19.48 15.05 -12.69
CA ILE A 160 -19.60 16.08 -11.64
C ILE A 160 -18.28 16.29 -10.90
N GLY A 161 -17.65 15.21 -10.44
CA GLY A 161 -16.43 15.31 -9.65
C GLY A 161 -15.22 15.68 -10.47
N LYS A 162 -14.93 14.94 -11.55
CA LYS A 162 -13.68 15.06 -12.32
C LYS A 162 -13.73 16.16 -13.38
N ALA A 163 -14.89 16.45 -13.95
CA ALA A 163 -15.05 17.46 -15.00
C ALA A 163 -15.82 18.72 -14.56
N GLY A 164 -16.71 18.63 -13.56
CA GLY A 164 -17.44 19.79 -13.05
C GLY A 164 -16.69 20.51 -11.93
N LEU A 165 -16.30 19.74 -10.91
CA LEU A 165 -15.55 20.23 -9.75
C LEU A 165 -14.03 20.13 -9.94
N HIS A 166 -13.55 19.32 -10.88
CA HIS A 166 -12.11 19.08 -11.04
C HIS A 166 -11.44 18.61 -9.73
N THR A 167 -12.14 17.77 -8.95
CA THR A 167 -11.64 17.24 -7.68
C THR A 167 -11.16 15.79 -7.83
N LEU A 168 -10.09 15.45 -7.12
CA LEU A 168 -9.56 14.09 -6.96
C LEU A 168 -10.23 13.32 -5.80
N HIS A 169 -11.05 13.99 -4.99
CA HIS A 169 -11.52 13.46 -3.72
C HIS A 169 -12.82 12.67 -3.87
N MET A 170 -12.71 11.54 -4.55
CA MET A 170 -13.78 10.59 -4.74
C MET A 170 -13.27 9.21 -4.38
N ASP A 171 -14.00 8.49 -3.54
CA ASP A 171 -13.75 7.08 -3.27
C ASP A 171 -15.07 6.39 -2.90
N GLY A 172 -15.04 5.07 -2.73
CA GLY A 172 -16.21 4.31 -2.33
C GLY A 172 -15.89 3.25 -1.30
N ASN A 173 -16.93 2.63 -0.74
CA ASN A 173 -16.77 1.46 0.12
C ASN A 173 -16.17 0.23 -0.62
N THR A 174 -16.10 0.29 -1.95
CA THR A 174 -15.33 -0.61 -2.82
C THR A 174 -13.85 -0.62 -2.45
N ARG A 175 -13.30 0.47 -1.92
CA ARG A 175 -11.94 0.54 -1.35
C ARG A 175 -11.68 -0.54 -0.31
N LEU A 176 -12.65 -0.78 0.57
CA LEU A 176 -12.54 -1.73 1.69
C LEU A 176 -12.72 -3.18 1.24
N CYS A 177 -13.06 -3.41 -0.03
CA CYS A 177 -13.55 -4.70 -0.50
C CYS A 177 -12.87 -5.14 -1.79
N THR A 178 -13.06 -4.40 -2.88
CA THR A 178 -12.75 -4.80 -4.25
C THR A 178 -11.54 -4.04 -4.83
N ALA A 179 -10.93 -3.12 -4.09
CA ALA A 179 -9.70 -2.45 -4.52
C ALA A 179 -8.55 -3.44 -4.75
N THR A 180 -8.39 -4.45 -3.90
CA THR A 180 -7.37 -5.50 -4.11
C THR A 180 -7.63 -6.31 -5.37
N ALA A 181 -8.90 -6.60 -5.70
CA ALA A 181 -9.23 -7.29 -6.94
C ALA A 181 -8.77 -6.48 -8.16
N ALA A 182 -9.11 -5.18 -8.21
CA ALA A 182 -8.70 -4.29 -9.29
C ALA A 182 -7.17 -4.13 -9.35
N ALA A 183 -6.52 -3.90 -8.21
CA ALA A 183 -5.07 -3.79 -8.13
C ALA A 183 -4.40 -5.06 -8.68
N SER A 184 -4.80 -6.26 -8.25
CA SER A 184 -4.21 -7.49 -8.75
C SER A 184 -4.41 -7.72 -10.25
N MET A 185 -5.54 -7.27 -10.80
CA MET A 185 -5.82 -7.34 -12.24
C MET A 185 -4.92 -6.39 -13.02
N ARG A 186 -4.73 -5.16 -12.54
CA ARG A 186 -3.77 -4.20 -13.13
C ARG A 186 -2.34 -4.70 -13.06
N GLU A 187 -1.92 -5.24 -11.90
CA GLU A 187 -0.57 -5.75 -11.71
C GLU A 187 -0.26 -6.95 -12.61
N SER A 188 -1.22 -7.86 -12.84
CA SER A 188 -1.00 -9.07 -13.65
C SER A 188 -1.35 -8.91 -15.13
N PHE A 189 -2.36 -8.11 -15.47
CA PHE A 189 -2.97 -8.04 -16.81
C PHE A 189 -3.00 -6.63 -17.40
N GLY A 190 -2.51 -5.63 -16.66
CA GLY A 190 -2.41 -4.23 -17.12
C GLY A 190 -3.69 -3.40 -16.97
N SER A 191 -4.84 -4.03 -16.75
CA SER A 191 -6.11 -3.34 -16.46
C SER A 191 -7.07 -4.23 -15.66
N ASP A 192 -8.03 -3.62 -14.95
CA ASP A 192 -9.19 -4.35 -14.42
C ASP A 192 -10.04 -4.94 -15.55
N GLY A 193 -10.73 -6.03 -15.22
CA GLY A 193 -11.46 -6.85 -16.18
C GLY A 193 -11.22 -8.31 -15.87
N GLN A 194 -12.21 -8.94 -15.24
CA GLN A 194 -12.12 -10.33 -14.83
C GLN A 194 -11.90 -11.22 -16.06
N PRO A 195 -10.89 -12.10 -16.12
CA PRO A 195 -10.67 -12.91 -17.31
C PRO A 195 -11.69 -14.05 -17.48
N GLY A 196 -12.10 -14.64 -16.36
CA GLY A 196 -12.96 -15.81 -16.35
C GLY A 196 -14.44 -15.50 -16.59
N SER A 197 -15.24 -16.56 -16.60
CA SER A 197 -16.69 -16.47 -16.57
C SER A 197 -17.33 -17.42 -15.57
N TYR A 198 -18.53 -17.10 -15.08
CA TYR A 198 -19.38 -18.07 -14.39
C TYR A 198 -19.68 -19.32 -15.21
N GLY A 199 -19.64 -19.21 -16.55
CA GLY A 199 -19.69 -20.34 -17.46
C GLY A 199 -18.55 -21.35 -17.25
N ASP A 200 -17.42 -20.96 -16.64
CA ASP A 200 -16.29 -21.87 -16.42
C ASP A 200 -16.56 -22.96 -15.36
N ILE A 201 -17.50 -22.73 -14.45
CA ILE A 201 -17.91 -23.74 -13.45
C ILE A 201 -18.42 -25.01 -14.12
N ASP A 202 -19.04 -24.85 -15.29
CA ASP A 202 -19.66 -25.94 -16.03
C ASP A 202 -18.65 -26.89 -16.67
N TYR A 203 -17.45 -26.39 -16.99
CA TYR A 203 -16.46 -27.13 -17.77
C TYR A 203 -15.22 -27.52 -16.98
N THR A 204 -14.93 -26.80 -15.90
CA THR A 204 -13.66 -26.95 -15.20
C THR A 204 -13.50 -28.33 -14.55
N ASP A 205 -12.26 -28.80 -14.51
CA ASP A 205 -11.82 -30.01 -13.81
C ASP A 205 -11.35 -29.70 -12.39
N CYS A 206 -11.03 -28.43 -12.09
CA CYS A 206 -10.58 -28.00 -10.79
C CYS A 206 -11.08 -26.59 -10.45
N ILE A 207 -11.74 -26.45 -9.30
CA ILE A 207 -12.13 -25.18 -8.72
C ILE A 207 -11.20 -24.89 -7.54
N PHE A 208 -10.49 -23.75 -7.60
CA PHE A 208 -9.60 -23.28 -6.55
C PHE A 208 -10.18 -22.04 -5.88
N LEU A 209 -10.64 -22.18 -4.63
CA LEU A 209 -11.27 -21.10 -3.86
C LEU A 209 -10.32 -20.60 -2.77
N VAL A 210 -9.85 -19.37 -2.88
CA VAL A 210 -8.90 -18.78 -1.91
C VAL A 210 -9.54 -17.65 -1.11
N GLY A 211 -9.66 -17.83 0.20
CA GLY A 211 -10.32 -16.85 1.07
C GLY A 211 -11.79 -16.60 0.70
N HIS A 212 -12.44 -17.56 0.03
CA HIS A 212 -13.77 -17.40 -0.55
C HIS A 212 -14.75 -18.46 -0.03
N ASN A 213 -15.55 -18.09 0.98
CA ASN A 213 -16.67 -18.91 1.44
C ASN A 213 -17.92 -18.67 0.56
N MET A 214 -17.88 -19.22 -0.65
CA MET A 214 -18.91 -19.04 -1.68
C MET A 214 -20.31 -19.43 -1.17
N ALA A 215 -20.41 -20.46 -0.32
CA ALA A 215 -21.65 -20.92 0.26
C ALA A 215 -22.42 -19.82 1.04
N ALA A 216 -21.70 -18.90 1.69
CA ALA A 216 -22.31 -17.82 2.48
C ALA A 216 -22.39 -16.49 1.73
N THR A 217 -21.49 -16.25 0.77
CA THR A 217 -21.44 -14.99 0.03
C THR A 217 -22.28 -15.07 -1.23
N GLN A 218 -21.99 -16.06 -2.09
CA GLN A 218 -22.50 -16.22 -3.45
C GLN A 218 -23.39 -17.46 -3.58
N THR A 219 -24.49 -17.47 -2.83
CA THR A 219 -25.38 -18.66 -2.66
C THR A 219 -25.86 -19.29 -3.97
N VAL A 220 -26.15 -18.51 -5.02
CA VAL A 220 -26.60 -19.04 -6.31
C VAL A 220 -25.45 -19.69 -7.09
N LEU A 221 -24.28 -19.05 -7.13
CA LEU A 221 -23.08 -19.64 -7.73
C LEU A 221 -22.66 -20.92 -7.02
N TRP A 222 -22.77 -20.94 -5.68
CA TRP A 222 -22.53 -22.16 -4.91
C TRP A 222 -23.54 -23.26 -5.23
N ALA A 223 -24.81 -22.94 -5.49
CA ALA A 223 -25.78 -23.93 -5.93
C ALA A 223 -25.37 -24.57 -7.27
N ARG A 224 -24.80 -23.78 -8.21
CA ARG A 224 -24.23 -24.28 -9.47
C ARG A 224 -23.03 -25.20 -9.22
N VAL A 225 -22.09 -24.80 -8.36
CA VAL A 225 -20.95 -25.65 -7.97
C VAL A 225 -21.42 -26.96 -7.33
N LEU A 226 -22.37 -26.90 -6.39
CA LEU A 226 -22.94 -28.09 -5.77
C LEU A 226 -23.59 -29.02 -6.81
N ASP A 227 -24.35 -28.48 -7.75
CA ASP A 227 -24.96 -29.27 -8.81
C ASP A 227 -23.91 -29.93 -9.72
N ARG A 228 -22.79 -29.23 -9.99
CA ARG A 228 -21.67 -29.77 -10.75
C ARG A 228 -20.96 -30.90 -10.00
N LEU A 229 -20.81 -30.76 -8.67
CA LEU A 229 -20.19 -31.78 -7.80
C LEU A 229 -21.03 -33.06 -7.65
N HIS A 230 -22.37 -32.97 -7.78
CA HIS A 230 -23.25 -34.14 -7.78
C HIS A 230 -23.46 -34.73 -9.18
N GLY A 231 -23.03 -34.02 -10.22
CA GLY A 231 -23.10 -34.45 -11.61
C GLY A 231 -22.01 -35.46 -11.99
N PRO A 232 -22.05 -35.96 -13.24
CA PRO A 232 -20.96 -36.76 -13.78
C PRO A 232 -19.67 -35.94 -13.88
N ASP A 233 -18.52 -36.62 -13.74
CA ASP A 233 -17.18 -36.03 -13.84
C ASP A 233 -16.99 -34.78 -12.96
N PRO A 234 -17.23 -34.85 -11.64
CA PRO A 234 -17.19 -33.69 -10.77
C PRO A 234 -15.77 -33.08 -10.68
N PRO A 235 -15.64 -31.74 -10.67
CA PRO A 235 -14.34 -31.10 -10.51
C PRO A 235 -13.74 -31.41 -9.15
N LYS A 236 -12.40 -31.40 -9.08
CA LYS A 236 -11.69 -31.30 -7.80
C LYS A 236 -11.95 -29.92 -7.20
N LEU A 237 -12.21 -29.87 -5.90
CA LEU A 237 -12.47 -28.62 -5.19
C LEU A 237 -11.37 -28.40 -4.15
N ILE A 238 -10.56 -27.37 -4.34
CA ILE A 238 -9.53 -26.95 -3.38
C ILE A 238 -10.02 -25.68 -2.69
N VAL A 239 -10.04 -25.69 -1.36
CA VAL A 239 -10.51 -24.55 -0.55
C VAL A 239 -9.41 -24.12 0.39
N VAL A 240 -9.00 -22.85 0.29
CA VAL A 240 -8.14 -22.17 1.26
C VAL A 240 -9.03 -21.29 2.12
N ASP A 241 -9.35 -21.75 3.32
CA ASP A 241 -10.12 -20.98 4.32
C ASP A 241 -9.64 -21.41 5.71
N PRO A 242 -9.24 -20.49 6.60
CA PRO A 242 -8.90 -20.85 7.98
C PRO A 242 -10.03 -21.52 8.76
N ARG A 243 -11.28 -21.49 8.25
CA ARG A 243 -12.47 -22.05 8.88
C ARG A 243 -12.94 -23.31 8.17
N ASN A 244 -13.53 -24.22 8.94
CA ASN A 244 -14.31 -25.33 8.40
C ASN A 244 -15.72 -24.86 7.98
N SER A 245 -15.78 -24.06 6.91
CA SER A 245 -17.03 -23.51 6.35
C SER A 245 -17.82 -24.56 5.56
N ALA A 246 -19.09 -24.28 5.26
CA ALA A 246 -19.90 -25.15 4.37
C ALA A 246 -19.26 -25.33 2.98
N THR A 247 -18.44 -24.37 2.55
CA THR A 247 -17.62 -24.48 1.33
C THR A 247 -16.48 -25.48 1.54
N ALA A 248 -15.73 -25.35 2.64
CA ALA A 248 -14.60 -26.23 2.97
C ALA A 248 -15.01 -27.69 3.19
N GLN A 249 -16.19 -27.93 3.76
CA GLN A 249 -16.74 -29.28 3.98
C GLN A 249 -17.00 -30.08 2.69
N LYS A 250 -17.05 -29.41 1.54
CA LYS A 250 -17.19 -30.05 0.22
C LYS A 250 -15.86 -30.19 -0.52
N ALA A 251 -14.77 -29.67 0.04
CA ALA A 251 -13.48 -29.67 -0.62
C ALA A 251 -12.91 -31.08 -0.77
N THR A 252 -12.28 -31.35 -1.91
CA THR A 252 -11.33 -32.44 -2.06
C THR A 252 -10.11 -32.21 -1.17
N VAL A 253 -9.61 -30.97 -1.14
CA VAL A 253 -8.50 -30.56 -0.25
C VAL A 253 -8.88 -29.24 0.42
N HIS A 254 -8.89 -29.24 1.76
CA HIS A 254 -9.10 -28.05 2.57
C HIS A 254 -7.77 -27.62 3.20
N LEU A 255 -7.22 -26.49 2.75
CA LEU A 255 -6.05 -25.85 3.35
C LEU A 255 -6.52 -24.81 4.36
N ALA A 256 -6.14 -24.96 5.64
CA ALA A 256 -6.61 -24.13 6.75
C ALA A 256 -5.50 -23.22 7.35
N PRO A 257 -4.86 -22.33 6.57
CA PRO A 257 -3.69 -21.56 7.00
C PRO A 257 -3.99 -20.61 8.17
N LYS A 258 -2.97 -20.25 8.95
CA LYS A 258 -3.04 -19.17 9.95
C LYS A 258 -3.46 -17.87 9.26
N ILE A 259 -4.29 -17.08 9.93
CA ILE A 259 -4.78 -15.80 9.39
C ILE A 259 -3.57 -14.90 9.10
N GLY A 260 -3.54 -14.32 7.91
CA GLY A 260 -2.45 -13.44 7.48
C GLY A 260 -1.29 -14.15 6.76
N THR A 261 -1.32 -15.48 6.60
CA THR A 261 -0.23 -16.28 6.00
C THR A 261 -0.51 -16.73 4.54
N ASN A 262 -1.46 -16.09 3.87
CA ASN A 262 -1.88 -16.46 2.50
C ASN A 262 -0.71 -16.46 1.50
N LEU A 263 0.14 -15.43 1.53
CA LEU A 263 1.25 -15.28 0.59
C LEU A 263 2.27 -16.42 0.71
N ALA A 264 2.63 -16.80 1.95
CA ALA A 264 3.54 -17.93 2.18
C ALA A 264 2.97 -19.24 1.63
N LEU A 265 1.68 -19.51 1.86
CA LEU A 265 1.00 -20.70 1.32
C LEU A 265 1.03 -20.73 -0.21
N LEU A 266 0.69 -19.61 -0.86
CA LEU A 266 0.62 -19.52 -2.32
C LEU A 266 2.01 -19.58 -2.97
N ASN A 267 3.03 -19.03 -2.33
CA ASN A 267 4.42 -19.19 -2.77
C ASN A 267 4.88 -20.65 -2.63
N GLY A 268 4.45 -21.36 -1.57
CA GLY A 268 4.72 -22.79 -1.40
C GLY A 268 4.06 -23.68 -2.46
N ILE A 269 2.84 -23.34 -2.89
CA ILE A 269 2.21 -24.02 -4.03
C ILE A 269 3.03 -23.80 -5.30
N GLN A 270 3.44 -22.56 -5.59
CA GLN A 270 4.24 -22.24 -6.78
C GLN A 270 5.62 -22.89 -6.74
N HIS A 271 6.26 -22.94 -5.58
CA HIS A 271 7.51 -23.68 -5.35
C HIS A 271 7.39 -25.13 -5.85
N LEU A 272 6.32 -25.82 -5.45
CA LEU A 272 6.06 -27.19 -5.86
C LEU A 272 5.74 -27.31 -7.36
N LEU A 273 5.06 -26.32 -7.96
CA LEU A 273 4.85 -26.29 -9.41
C LEU A 273 6.18 -26.21 -10.18
N PHE A 274 7.10 -25.35 -9.73
CA PHE A 274 8.44 -25.21 -10.30
C PHE A 274 9.28 -26.48 -10.10
N GLU A 275 9.35 -26.99 -8.88
CA GLU A 275 10.15 -28.17 -8.51
C GLU A 275 9.75 -29.41 -9.31
N ASN A 276 8.45 -29.63 -9.51
CA ASN A 276 7.93 -30.83 -10.17
C ASN A 276 7.79 -30.67 -11.69
N GLY A 277 8.21 -29.54 -12.27
CA GLY A 277 8.09 -29.28 -13.70
C GLY A 277 6.63 -29.20 -14.19
N TRP A 278 5.70 -28.82 -13.32
CA TRP A 278 4.27 -28.69 -13.67
C TRP A 278 3.94 -27.33 -14.27
N ILE A 279 4.85 -26.73 -15.03
CA ILE A 279 4.66 -25.43 -15.66
C ILE A 279 4.50 -25.61 -17.16
N ASN A 280 3.67 -24.77 -17.77
CA ASN A 280 3.56 -24.71 -19.22
C ASN A 280 4.63 -23.75 -19.77
N GLU A 281 5.86 -24.25 -19.93
CA GLU A 281 7.02 -23.46 -20.34
C GLU A 281 6.82 -22.76 -21.70
N ASP A 282 6.10 -23.41 -22.65
CA ASP A 282 5.77 -22.80 -23.95
C ASP A 282 4.85 -21.59 -23.80
N TYR A 283 3.80 -21.70 -22.97
CA TYR A 283 2.91 -20.58 -22.71
C TYR A 283 3.62 -19.46 -21.94
N VAL A 284 4.37 -19.79 -20.89
CA VAL A 284 5.07 -18.82 -20.04
C VAL A 284 6.08 -18.01 -20.86
N SER A 285 6.90 -18.66 -21.68
CA SER A 285 7.91 -17.98 -22.50
C SER A 285 7.30 -17.01 -23.55
N LYS A 286 6.12 -17.34 -24.08
CA LYS A 286 5.45 -16.52 -25.12
C LYS A 286 4.57 -15.41 -24.55
N HIS A 287 3.86 -15.69 -23.46
CA HIS A 287 2.74 -14.87 -23.00
C HIS A 287 2.95 -14.22 -21.63
N THR A 288 4.13 -14.40 -21.01
CA THR A 288 4.41 -13.80 -19.70
C THR A 288 5.79 -13.14 -19.61
N VAL A 289 5.97 -12.32 -18.57
CA VAL A 289 7.24 -11.76 -18.10
C VAL A 289 7.36 -11.94 -16.57
N GLY A 290 8.58 -11.87 -16.02
CA GLY A 290 8.82 -11.94 -14.58
C GLY A 290 8.98 -13.35 -13.98
N VAL A 291 9.04 -14.39 -14.81
CA VAL A 291 9.13 -15.78 -14.34
C VAL A 291 10.38 -16.07 -13.50
N GLU A 292 11.55 -15.54 -13.88
CA GLU A 292 12.80 -15.81 -13.17
C GLU A 292 12.82 -15.20 -11.77
N GLU A 293 12.28 -13.99 -11.63
CA GLU A 293 12.14 -13.33 -10.34
C GLU A 293 11.17 -14.10 -9.42
N LEU A 294 10.02 -14.50 -9.97
CA LEU A 294 9.05 -15.33 -9.25
C LEU A 294 9.65 -16.68 -8.82
N ARG A 295 10.41 -17.34 -9.70
CA ARG A 295 11.09 -18.61 -9.41
C ARG A 295 12.09 -18.43 -8.27
N GLY A 296 12.90 -17.37 -8.30
CA GLY A 296 13.84 -17.02 -7.23
C GLY A 296 13.14 -16.79 -5.89
N THR A 297 12.05 -16.02 -5.88
CA THR A 297 11.24 -15.82 -4.66
C THR A 297 10.64 -17.13 -4.14
N ALA A 298 10.02 -17.93 -5.02
CA ALA A 298 9.33 -19.16 -4.67
C ALA A 298 10.28 -20.25 -4.13
N GLN A 299 11.55 -20.27 -4.55
CA GLN A 299 12.54 -21.26 -4.10
C GLN A 299 12.70 -21.30 -2.57
N LYS A 300 12.52 -20.16 -1.87
CA LYS A 300 12.58 -20.07 -0.41
C LYS A 300 11.43 -20.79 0.30
N TYR A 301 10.29 -20.98 -0.37
CA TYR A 301 9.06 -21.48 0.23
C TYR A 301 8.94 -23.01 0.09
N THR A 302 9.89 -23.74 0.66
CA THR A 302 9.81 -25.21 0.73
C THR A 302 8.58 -25.64 1.54
N PRO A 303 8.05 -26.86 1.33
CA PRO A 303 6.85 -27.31 2.04
C PRO A 303 6.98 -27.23 3.57
N GLU A 304 8.14 -27.59 4.12
CA GLU A 304 8.42 -27.57 5.56
C GLU A 304 8.43 -26.14 6.11
N TYR A 305 9.04 -25.19 5.38
CA TYR A 305 9.04 -23.78 5.77
C TYR A 305 7.63 -23.17 5.70
N VAL A 306 6.84 -23.57 4.70
CA VAL A 306 5.44 -23.15 4.56
C VAL A 306 4.58 -23.72 5.70
N GLU A 307 4.78 -24.97 6.10
CA GLU A 307 4.08 -25.57 7.24
C GLU A 307 4.39 -24.82 8.54
N GLU A 308 5.65 -24.46 8.79
CA GLU A 308 6.06 -23.67 9.96
C GLU A 308 5.26 -22.35 10.07
N ILE A 309 5.24 -21.59 8.96
CA ILE A 309 4.56 -20.29 8.89
C ILE A 309 3.04 -20.48 8.98
N THR A 310 2.48 -21.29 8.10
CA THR A 310 1.04 -21.33 7.84
C THR A 310 0.29 -22.30 8.76
N GLY A 311 0.97 -23.28 9.34
CA GLY A 311 0.37 -24.42 10.03
C GLY A 311 -0.41 -25.38 9.12
N VAL A 312 -0.26 -25.29 7.80
CA VAL A 312 -0.87 -26.23 6.84
C VAL A 312 0.05 -27.43 6.69
N PRO A 313 -0.46 -28.67 6.89
CA PRO A 313 0.36 -29.87 6.76
C PRO A 313 1.04 -30.01 5.40
N VAL A 314 2.31 -30.42 5.38
CA VAL A 314 3.10 -30.62 4.15
C VAL A 314 2.36 -31.51 3.15
N GLU A 315 1.74 -32.60 3.60
CA GLU A 315 1.03 -33.54 2.74
C GLU A 315 -0.19 -32.91 2.06
N GLN A 316 -0.92 -32.04 2.77
CA GLN A 316 -2.07 -31.33 2.17
C GLN A 316 -1.60 -30.29 1.15
N LEU A 317 -0.49 -29.60 1.43
CA LEU A 317 0.12 -28.66 0.50
C LEU A 317 0.59 -29.35 -0.79
N LYS A 318 1.30 -30.49 -0.66
CA LYS A 318 1.74 -31.31 -1.79
C LYS A 318 0.58 -31.82 -2.62
N GLU A 319 -0.48 -32.32 -1.98
CA GLU A 319 -1.66 -32.81 -2.71
C GLU A 319 -2.39 -31.68 -3.45
N ALA A 320 -2.54 -30.50 -2.84
CA ALA A 320 -3.12 -29.34 -3.51
C ALA A 320 -2.28 -28.91 -4.71
N ALA A 321 -0.96 -28.80 -4.55
CA ALA A 321 -0.05 -28.46 -5.64
C ALA A 321 -0.08 -29.50 -6.78
N ARG A 322 -0.17 -30.80 -6.45
CA ARG A 322 -0.29 -31.88 -7.42
C ARG A 322 -1.57 -31.76 -8.25
N ILE A 323 -2.72 -31.49 -7.61
CA ILE A 323 -3.99 -31.28 -8.33
C ILE A 323 -3.88 -30.05 -9.25
N LEU A 324 -3.38 -28.92 -8.73
CA LEU A 324 -3.23 -27.69 -9.51
C LEU A 324 -2.23 -27.84 -10.68
N GLY A 325 -1.14 -28.58 -10.46
CA GLY A 325 -0.11 -28.83 -11.46
C GLY A 325 -0.52 -29.81 -12.55
N THR A 326 -1.51 -30.67 -12.30
CA THR A 326 -1.90 -31.75 -13.23
C THR A 326 -3.30 -31.60 -13.83
N THR A 327 -4.13 -30.69 -13.33
CA THR A 327 -5.45 -30.41 -13.91
C THR A 327 -5.34 -29.86 -15.34
N LYS A 328 -6.35 -30.15 -16.18
CA LYS A 328 -6.42 -29.68 -17.58
C LYS A 328 -7.13 -28.34 -17.71
N SER A 329 -7.97 -27.99 -16.73
CA SER A 329 -8.69 -26.73 -16.65
C SER A 329 -8.80 -26.29 -15.18
N LEU A 330 -8.77 -24.97 -14.95
CA LEU A 330 -8.70 -24.38 -13.61
C LEU A 330 -9.51 -23.10 -13.51
N LEU A 331 -10.55 -23.11 -12.68
CA LEU A 331 -11.23 -21.89 -12.26
C LEU A 331 -10.74 -21.46 -10.89
N SER A 332 -10.01 -20.35 -10.84
CA SER A 332 -9.52 -19.76 -9.59
C SER A 332 -10.45 -18.62 -9.15
N THR A 333 -10.78 -18.56 -7.86
CA THR A 333 -11.53 -17.43 -7.31
C THR A 333 -10.93 -16.96 -5.99
N ALA A 334 -11.05 -15.66 -5.72
CA ALA A 334 -10.72 -15.09 -4.42
C ALA A 334 -11.73 -14.06 -3.95
N LEU A 335 -11.79 -13.83 -2.64
CA LEU A 335 -12.66 -12.84 -2.01
C LEU A 335 -12.01 -12.31 -0.71
N GLN A 336 -12.80 -11.95 0.30
CA GLN A 336 -12.38 -11.12 1.43
C GLN A 336 -11.30 -11.77 2.31
N GLY A 337 -11.19 -13.10 2.35
CA GLY A 337 -10.09 -13.77 3.07
C GLY A 337 -8.71 -13.47 2.49
N VAL A 338 -8.64 -12.96 1.25
CA VAL A 338 -7.43 -12.45 0.61
C VAL A 338 -7.41 -10.91 0.66
N TYR A 339 -8.49 -10.24 0.28
CA TYR A 339 -8.50 -8.77 0.12
C TYR A 339 -8.35 -7.99 1.42
N GLN A 340 -8.91 -8.52 2.51
CA GLN A 340 -8.85 -7.91 3.84
C GLN A 340 -7.83 -8.65 4.70
N SER A 341 -6.63 -8.86 4.16
CA SER A 341 -5.56 -9.58 4.83
C SER A 341 -4.19 -8.92 4.61
N ASN A 342 -3.19 -9.37 5.37
CA ASN A 342 -1.82 -8.94 5.20
C ASN A 342 -1.32 -9.25 3.77
N GLN A 343 -0.65 -8.29 3.13
CA GLN A 343 -0.14 -8.41 1.76
C GLN A 343 -1.21 -8.90 0.75
N ALA A 344 -2.38 -8.26 0.80
CA ALA A 344 -3.56 -8.64 0.03
C ALA A 344 -3.33 -8.67 -1.48
N THR A 345 -2.77 -7.60 -2.06
CA THR A 345 -2.52 -7.50 -3.52
C THR A 345 -1.52 -8.56 -3.97
N ALA A 346 -0.41 -8.73 -3.23
CA ALA A 346 0.58 -9.76 -3.55
C ALA A 346 -0.02 -11.17 -3.53
N SER A 347 -0.81 -11.48 -2.51
CA SER A 347 -1.51 -12.77 -2.42
C SER A 347 -2.49 -12.98 -3.59
N ALA A 348 -3.24 -11.94 -3.98
CA ALA A 348 -4.14 -11.98 -5.12
C ALA A 348 -3.38 -12.20 -6.45
N CYS A 349 -2.22 -11.58 -6.63
CA CYS A 349 -1.37 -11.82 -7.79
C CYS A 349 -0.84 -13.26 -7.83
N GLN A 350 -0.52 -13.88 -6.69
CA GLN A 350 -0.07 -15.29 -6.68
C GLN A 350 -1.15 -16.26 -7.16
N ILE A 351 -2.43 -15.96 -6.90
CA ILE A 351 -3.55 -16.74 -7.45
C ILE A 351 -3.61 -16.62 -8.99
N ASN A 352 -3.35 -15.41 -9.50
CA ASN A 352 -3.24 -15.18 -10.95
C ASN A 352 -2.04 -15.95 -11.53
N ASN A 353 -0.88 -15.87 -10.88
CA ASN A 353 0.36 -16.55 -11.29
C ASN A 353 0.16 -18.06 -11.44
N ILE A 354 -0.51 -18.73 -10.49
CA ILE A 354 -0.78 -20.18 -10.58
C ILE A 354 -1.52 -20.53 -11.88
N SER A 355 -2.50 -19.73 -12.28
CA SER A 355 -3.26 -19.96 -13.52
C SER A 355 -2.40 -19.63 -14.76
N LEU A 356 -1.59 -18.57 -14.70
CA LEU A 356 -0.68 -18.15 -15.78
C LEU A 356 0.47 -19.13 -16.01
N LEU A 357 1.11 -19.65 -14.95
CA LEU A 357 2.17 -20.66 -15.03
C LEU A 357 1.70 -21.94 -15.71
N ARG A 358 0.40 -22.25 -15.63
CA ARG A 358 -0.22 -23.39 -16.32
C ARG A 358 -0.78 -23.04 -17.71
N GLY A 359 -0.83 -21.76 -18.08
CA GLY A 359 -1.53 -21.29 -19.27
C GLY A 359 -3.02 -21.63 -19.25
N LEU A 360 -3.65 -21.61 -18.06
CA LEU A 360 -5.06 -21.95 -17.84
C LEU A 360 -5.90 -20.67 -17.71
N ILE A 361 -5.98 -19.92 -18.80
CA ILE A 361 -6.76 -18.68 -18.92
C ILE A 361 -7.32 -18.58 -20.35
N GLY A 362 -8.42 -17.83 -20.55
CA GLY A 362 -8.97 -17.55 -21.88
C GLY A 362 -9.65 -18.74 -22.57
N LYS A 363 -9.87 -19.87 -21.88
CA LYS A 363 -10.46 -21.09 -22.47
C LYS A 363 -11.53 -21.70 -21.56
N PRO A 364 -12.46 -22.52 -22.11
CA PRO A 364 -13.52 -23.15 -21.32
C PRO A 364 -13.02 -23.87 -20.07
N GLY A 365 -13.61 -23.54 -18.92
CA GLY A 365 -13.25 -24.12 -17.62
C GLY A 365 -11.98 -23.53 -17.01
N SER A 366 -11.34 -22.55 -17.67
CA SER A 366 -10.08 -21.96 -17.23
C SER A 366 -10.16 -20.45 -17.17
N GLY A 367 -10.13 -19.91 -15.96
CA GLY A 367 -10.32 -18.49 -15.75
C GLY A 367 -10.04 -18.08 -14.31
N ILE A 368 -9.96 -16.77 -14.12
CA ILE A 368 -9.74 -16.15 -12.82
C ILE A 368 -10.93 -15.23 -12.54
N LEU A 369 -11.51 -15.36 -11.35
CA LEU A 369 -12.55 -14.47 -10.84
C LEU A 369 -12.11 -13.89 -9.49
N GLN A 370 -11.51 -12.71 -9.54
CA GLN A 370 -11.30 -11.87 -8.36
C GLN A 370 -12.64 -11.23 -7.99
N MET A 371 -13.34 -11.86 -7.04
CA MET A 371 -14.76 -11.65 -6.83
C MET A 371 -15.09 -10.26 -6.27
N ASN A 372 -16.22 -9.68 -6.67
CA ASN A 372 -16.74 -8.49 -6.01
C ASN A 372 -17.53 -8.86 -4.74
N GLY A 373 -17.70 -7.93 -3.79
CA GLY A 373 -18.62 -8.12 -2.65
C GLY A 373 -20.03 -7.60 -2.92
N GLN A 374 -20.12 -6.48 -3.62
CA GLN A 374 -21.33 -5.70 -3.88
C GLN A 374 -21.77 -5.82 -5.35
N PRO A 375 -23.06 -5.60 -5.67
CA PRO A 375 -23.67 -5.95 -6.95
C PRO A 375 -23.07 -5.18 -8.12
N THR A 376 -22.79 -3.89 -7.93
CA THR A 376 -22.41 -2.95 -8.99
C THR A 376 -21.02 -2.36 -8.75
N ALA A 377 -20.21 -3.02 -7.91
CA ALA A 377 -18.84 -2.61 -7.64
C ALA A 377 -18.01 -2.54 -8.94
N GLN A 378 -18.34 -3.35 -9.96
CA GLN A 378 -17.68 -3.25 -11.26
C GLN A 378 -17.95 -1.90 -11.94
N ASN A 379 -19.21 -1.41 -11.98
CA ASN A 379 -19.48 -0.10 -12.59
C ASN A 379 -18.85 1.06 -11.82
N ASN A 380 -18.73 0.93 -10.49
CA ASN A 380 -18.03 1.93 -9.69
C ASN A 380 -16.58 2.10 -10.16
N ARG A 381 -15.88 0.99 -10.46
CA ARG A 381 -14.51 0.99 -11.01
C ARG A 381 -14.45 1.38 -12.48
N GLU A 382 -15.36 0.88 -13.30
CA GLU A 382 -15.47 1.25 -14.72
C GLU A 382 -15.62 2.76 -14.88
N ALA A 383 -16.54 3.37 -14.13
CA ALA A 383 -16.82 4.80 -14.18
C ALA A 383 -15.87 5.64 -13.31
N GLY A 384 -14.91 5.04 -12.60
CA GLY A 384 -13.89 5.78 -11.85
C GLY A 384 -14.37 6.50 -10.60
N CYS A 385 -15.46 6.03 -9.98
CA CYS A 385 -15.99 6.57 -8.73
C CYS A 385 -15.43 5.88 -7.47
N ASP A 386 -14.52 4.92 -7.64
CA ASP A 386 -13.60 4.45 -6.60
C ASP A 386 -12.32 5.30 -6.53
N GLY A 387 -12.25 6.39 -7.31
CA GLY A 387 -11.11 7.30 -7.40
C GLY A 387 -10.34 7.16 -8.71
N GLU A 388 -10.38 5.99 -9.35
CA GLU A 388 -9.71 5.72 -10.64
C GLU A 388 -10.37 6.49 -11.79
N PHE A 389 -9.83 6.46 -13.01
CA PHE A 389 -10.41 7.22 -14.12
C PHE A 389 -11.35 6.38 -15.02
N PRO A 390 -12.45 7.00 -15.50
CA PRO A 390 -13.44 6.32 -16.35
C PRO A 390 -12.83 5.57 -17.54
N GLY A 391 -13.32 4.36 -17.80
CA GLY A 391 -12.86 3.50 -18.89
C GLY A 391 -11.47 2.92 -18.65
N PHE A 392 -11.09 2.71 -17.38
CA PHE A 392 -9.80 2.15 -16.98
C PHE A 392 -8.60 2.94 -17.54
N ARG A 393 -8.64 4.26 -17.40
CA ARG A 393 -7.61 5.14 -17.94
C ARG A 393 -6.50 5.39 -16.92
N ASN A 394 -5.26 5.26 -17.37
CA ASN A 394 -4.08 5.59 -16.57
C ASN A 394 -3.89 7.10 -16.42
N HIS A 395 -3.94 7.60 -15.18
CA HIS A 395 -3.76 9.01 -14.84
C HIS A 395 -2.36 9.56 -15.14
N LEU A 396 -1.35 8.68 -15.23
CA LEU A 396 0.01 9.02 -15.63
C LEU A 396 0.21 8.99 -17.15
N ASN A 397 -0.79 8.56 -17.93
CA ASN A 397 -0.75 8.61 -19.38
C ASN A 397 -1.42 9.91 -19.88
N PRO A 398 -0.63 10.87 -20.42
CA PRO A 398 -1.18 12.14 -20.89
C PRO A 398 -2.18 11.97 -22.04
N ASP A 399 -2.03 10.96 -22.89
CA ASP A 399 -2.95 10.74 -24.01
C ASP A 399 -4.34 10.31 -23.52
N HIS A 400 -4.39 9.45 -22.50
CA HIS A 400 -5.64 9.08 -21.84
C HIS A 400 -6.33 10.29 -21.19
N MET A 401 -5.58 11.15 -20.52
CA MET A 401 -6.15 12.34 -19.85
C MET A 401 -6.61 13.38 -20.86
N ASN A 402 -5.86 13.57 -21.95
CA ASN A 402 -6.27 14.42 -23.08
C ASN A 402 -7.51 13.87 -23.79
N GLU A 403 -7.66 12.55 -23.89
CA GLU A 403 -8.85 11.90 -24.43
C GLU A 403 -10.08 12.20 -23.57
N LEU A 404 -9.98 12.07 -22.23
CA LEU A 404 -11.04 12.47 -21.30
C LEU A 404 -11.40 13.94 -21.43
N ALA A 405 -10.40 14.82 -21.49
CA ALA A 405 -10.61 16.25 -21.67
C ALA A 405 -11.39 16.55 -22.96
N ARG A 406 -11.03 15.89 -24.08
CA ARG A 406 -11.75 16.01 -25.36
C ARG A 406 -13.18 15.50 -25.26
N MET A 407 -13.41 14.34 -24.66
CA MET A 407 -14.75 13.74 -24.56
C MET A 407 -15.70 14.55 -23.68
N TRP A 408 -15.18 15.18 -22.63
CA TRP A 408 -15.96 16.09 -21.79
C TRP A 408 -15.94 17.55 -22.27
N ASN A 409 -15.26 17.83 -23.37
CA ASN A 409 -15.06 19.17 -23.94
C ASN A 409 -14.56 20.19 -22.90
N ILE A 410 -13.57 19.82 -22.09
CA ILE A 410 -12.90 20.69 -21.11
C ILE A 410 -11.43 20.90 -21.47
N ALA A 411 -10.81 21.94 -20.90
CA ALA A 411 -9.37 22.15 -21.04
C ALA A 411 -8.59 21.01 -20.34
N PRO A 412 -7.52 20.46 -20.95
CA PRO A 412 -6.75 19.37 -20.34
C PRO A 412 -6.27 19.63 -18.90
N ILE A 413 -5.87 20.87 -18.60
CA ILE A 413 -5.45 21.29 -17.25
C ILE A 413 -6.53 21.11 -16.18
N ARG A 414 -7.81 21.03 -16.60
CA ARG A 414 -8.97 20.83 -15.73
C ARG A 414 -9.28 19.36 -15.45
N VAL A 415 -8.56 18.41 -16.05
CA VAL A 415 -8.65 17.00 -15.64
C VAL A 415 -7.70 16.80 -14.45
N PRO A 416 -8.19 16.47 -13.24
CA PRO A 416 -7.36 16.50 -12.06
C PRO A 416 -6.57 15.19 -11.92
N HIS A 417 -5.40 15.07 -12.55
CA HIS A 417 -4.67 13.78 -12.71
C HIS A 417 -3.21 13.78 -12.24
N TRP A 418 -2.76 14.84 -11.57
CA TRP A 418 -1.36 15.05 -11.17
C TRP A 418 -0.92 14.31 -9.91
N ASN A 419 -1.84 13.62 -9.24
CA ASN A 419 -1.57 12.81 -8.08
C ASN A 419 -2.43 11.54 -8.14
N GLU A 420 -2.09 10.56 -7.31
CA GLU A 420 -2.90 9.35 -7.19
C GLU A 420 -4.32 9.68 -6.71
N PRO A 421 -5.32 8.89 -7.14
CA PRO A 421 -6.67 8.94 -6.60
C PRO A 421 -6.71 8.96 -5.06
N THR A 422 -7.54 9.84 -4.49
CA THR A 422 -7.60 9.99 -3.03
C THR A 422 -8.41 8.87 -2.38
N HIS A 423 -7.74 7.91 -1.76
CA HIS A 423 -8.41 6.85 -1.01
C HIS A 423 -9.00 7.34 0.33
N VAL A 424 -9.94 6.57 0.89
CA VAL A 424 -10.72 6.94 2.08
C VAL A 424 -9.90 7.32 3.31
N GLU A 425 -8.78 6.64 3.59
CA GLU A 425 -7.91 7.03 4.72
C GLU A 425 -7.29 8.42 4.54
N ASN A 426 -6.96 8.82 3.29
CA ASN A 426 -6.52 10.17 2.98
C ASN A 426 -7.69 11.16 3.06
N LEU A 427 -8.90 10.79 2.62
CA LEU A 427 -10.10 11.62 2.84
C LEU A 427 -10.30 11.91 4.33
N LEU A 428 -10.24 10.89 5.19
CA LEU A 428 -10.37 11.06 6.64
C LEU A 428 -9.25 11.92 7.23
N LYS A 429 -8.02 11.83 6.69
CA LYS A 429 -6.89 12.70 7.09
C LYS A 429 -7.14 14.15 6.69
N TYR A 430 -7.59 14.39 5.46
CA TYR A 430 -7.90 15.73 4.94
C TYR A 430 -9.14 16.35 5.60
N ILE A 431 -10.08 15.54 6.09
CA ILE A 431 -11.17 16.02 6.95
C ILE A 431 -10.62 16.49 8.30
N ALA A 432 -9.70 15.72 8.89
CA ALA A 432 -9.10 16.00 10.18
C ALA A 432 -8.19 17.24 10.18
N ASP A 433 -7.35 17.41 9.15
CA ASP A 433 -6.49 18.60 9.00
C ASP A 433 -7.28 19.84 8.54
N GLY A 434 -8.43 19.59 7.96
CA GLY A 434 -9.41 20.57 7.58
C GLY A 434 -9.36 21.09 6.15
N SER A 435 -8.64 20.39 5.29
CA SER A 435 -8.59 20.62 3.85
C SER A 435 -9.91 20.22 3.18
N ILE A 436 -10.58 19.17 3.66
CA ILE A 436 -11.94 18.80 3.26
C ILE A 436 -12.93 19.33 4.28
N ARG A 437 -13.94 20.06 3.80
CA ARG A 437 -14.99 20.70 4.61
C ARG A 437 -16.40 20.26 4.22
N MET A 438 -16.54 19.55 3.10
CA MET A 438 -17.79 18.90 2.72
C MET A 438 -17.55 17.46 2.31
N LEU A 439 -18.33 16.54 2.89
CA LEU A 439 -18.34 15.13 2.52
C LEU A 439 -19.75 14.70 2.12
N TRP A 440 -19.92 14.29 0.86
CA TRP A 440 -21.17 13.75 0.35
C TRP A 440 -21.12 12.23 0.32
N ILE A 441 -21.92 11.60 1.18
CA ILE A 441 -22.00 10.16 1.36
C ILE A 441 -23.22 9.62 0.61
N SER A 442 -23.02 8.67 -0.31
CA SER A 442 -24.11 8.10 -1.12
C SER A 442 -24.21 6.58 -1.00
N ALA A 443 -25.39 6.08 -0.61
CA ALA A 443 -25.73 4.66 -0.55
C ALA A 443 -24.73 3.79 0.26
N THR A 444 -24.15 4.34 1.32
CA THR A 444 -23.20 3.67 2.21
C THR A 444 -23.33 4.19 3.63
N ASN A 445 -22.93 3.38 4.63
CA ASN A 445 -23.09 3.68 6.04
C ASN A 445 -21.75 3.62 6.80
N PRO A 446 -20.84 4.60 6.58
CA PRO A 446 -19.49 4.61 7.15
C PRO A 446 -19.42 4.55 8.68
N LEU A 447 -20.43 5.07 9.39
CA LEU A 447 -20.48 4.97 10.87
C LEU A 447 -20.68 3.55 11.40
N VAL A 448 -21.01 2.62 10.49
CA VAL A 448 -21.00 1.19 10.76
C VAL A 448 -19.87 0.54 9.97
N SER A 449 -19.74 0.74 8.66
CA SER A 449 -18.87 -0.11 7.83
C SER A 449 -17.38 0.24 7.78
N LEU A 450 -16.94 1.42 8.22
CA LEU A 450 -15.50 1.77 8.21
C LEU A 450 -14.76 1.18 9.42
N PRO A 451 -13.46 0.87 9.29
CA PRO A 451 -12.64 0.52 10.45
C PRO A 451 -12.42 1.75 11.36
N THR A 452 -11.96 1.52 12.59
CA THR A 452 -11.63 2.59 13.55
C THR A 452 -12.80 3.56 13.85
N LEU A 453 -14.01 3.01 14.01
CA LEU A 453 -15.26 3.77 14.14
C LEU A 453 -15.26 4.94 15.14
N ALA A 454 -14.49 4.89 16.22
CA ALA A 454 -14.36 6.00 17.15
C ALA A 454 -13.85 7.28 16.46
N ARG A 455 -12.78 7.17 15.67
CA ARG A 455 -12.22 8.26 14.86
C ARG A 455 -13.21 8.72 13.81
N VAL A 456 -13.88 7.79 13.12
CA VAL A 456 -14.85 8.13 12.07
C VAL A 456 -16.03 8.91 12.66
N ARG A 457 -16.55 8.51 13.83
CA ARG A 457 -17.61 9.23 14.54
C ARG A 457 -17.17 10.65 14.93
N GLU A 458 -15.99 10.80 15.50
CA GLU A 458 -15.43 12.11 15.84
C GLU A 458 -15.38 13.04 14.62
N LEU A 459 -14.81 12.55 13.51
CA LEU A 459 -14.66 13.35 12.28
C LEU A 459 -16.01 13.70 11.63
N LEU A 460 -16.96 12.77 11.56
CA LEU A 460 -18.25 13.01 10.91
C LEU A 460 -19.21 13.87 11.76
N THR A 461 -18.93 14.03 13.05
CA THR A 461 -19.74 14.85 13.96
C THR A 461 -19.13 16.22 14.25
N GLN A 462 -17.94 16.52 13.72
CA GLN A 462 -17.28 17.81 13.95
C GLN A 462 -18.10 18.99 13.43
N PRO A 463 -18.15 20.13 14.14
CA PRO A 463 -18.98 21.28 13.76
C PRO A 463 -18.66 21.87 12.38
N GLU A 464 -17.41 21.78 11.94
CA GLU A 464 -16.87 22.42 10.73
C GLU A 464 -17.06 21.58 9.46
N LEU A 465 -17.37 20.28 9.55
CA LEU A 465 -17.60 19.42 8.39
C LEU A 465 -19.07 19.41 8.00
N PHE A 466 -19.37 19.83 6.77
CA PHE A 466 -20.70 19.69 6.19
C PHE A 466 -20.90 18.29 5.59
N VAL A 467 -21.79 17.51 6.17
CA VAL A 467 -22.05 16.13 5.77
C VAL A 467 -23.41 16.04 5.06
N VAL A 468 -23.38 15.61 3.80
CA VAL A 468 -24.59 15.25 3.04
C VAL A 468 -24.71 13.74 3.05
N CYS A 469 -25.87 13.20 3.41
CA CYS A 469 -26.14 11.77 3.35
C CYS A 469 -27.33 11.49 2.41
N GLN A 470 -27.06 10.78 1.33
CA GLN A 470 -28.05 10.34 0.36
C GLN A 470 -28.29 8.84 0.56
N ASP A 471 -29.45 8.49 1.13
CA ASP A 471 -29.79 7.13 1.54
C ASP A 471 -31.31 6.87 1.41
N ILE A 472 -31.69 5.61 1.48
CA ILE A 472 -33.08 5.14 1.40
C ILE A 472 -33.75 5.02 2.78
N TYR A 473 -32.95 4.96 3.86
CA TYR A 473 -33.40 4.87 5.26
C TYR A 473 -32.66 5.85 6.16
N MET A 474 -33.26 6.15 7.32
CA MET A 474 -32.55 6.83 8.41
C MET A 474 -31.51 5.87 9.03
N THR A 475 -30.29 5.88 8.48
CA THR A 475 -29.15 5.11 8.98
C THR A 475 -28.39 5.85 10.08
N GLU A 476 -27.44 5.18 10.72
CA GLU A 476 -26.50 5.77 11.69
C GLU A 476 -25.79 6.98 11.10
N THR A 477 -25.34 6.87 9.85
CA THR A 477 -24.68 7.97 9.12
C THR A 477 -25.67 9.10 8.79
N ALA A 478 -26.89 8.77 8.33
CA ALA A 478 -27.91 9.79 8.06
C ALA A 478 -28.28 10.57 9.33
N ALA A 479 -28.34 9.90 10.48
CA ALA A 479 -28.71 10.49 11.76
C ALA A 479 -27.73 11.59 12.24
N VAL A 480 -26.49 11.60 11.77
CA VAL A 480 -25.48 12.63 12.10
C VAL A 480 -25.23 13.65 10.99
N ALA A 481 -25.83 13.46 9.81
CA ALA A 481 -25.64 14.35 8.66
C ALA A 481 -26.25 15.74 8.88
N ASP A 482 -25.79 16.73 8.12
CA ASP A 482 -26.36 18.07 8.09
C ASP A 482 -27.54 18.16 7.12
N VAL A 483 -27.45 17.42 6.01
CA VAL A 483 -28.54 17.26 5.04
C VAL A 483 -28.72 15.78 4.73
N VAL A 484 -29.97 15.30 4.76
CA VAL A 484 -30.35 13.95 4.33
C VAL A 484 -31.22 14.05 3.09
N LEU A 485 -30.85 13.35 2.02
CA LEU A 485 -31.58 13.33 0.75
C LEU A 485 -32.23 11.94 0.54
N PRO A 486 -33.57 11.86 0.39
CA PRO A 486 -34.26 10.58 0.20
C PRO A 486 -34.03 10.03 -1.21
N ALA A 487 -33.37 8.87 -1.30
CA ALA A 487 -33.07 8.20 -2.57
C ALA A 487 -34.11 7.14 -2.96
N ALA A 488 -34.23 6.89 -4.26
CA ALA A 488 -35.03 5.80 -4.83
C ALA A 488 -34.26 4.47 -4.75
N GLN A 489 -34.95 3.40 -4.38
CA GLN A 489 -34.40 2.05 -4.32
C GLN A 489 -34.49 1.37 -5.71
N TRP A 490 -33.84 0.22 -5.91
CA TRP A 490 -33.63 -0.44 -7.22
C TRP A 490 -34.89 -0.68 -8.08
N ALA A 491 -36.05 -0.95 -7.49
CA ALA A 491 -37.31 -1.13 -8.23
C ALA A 491 -37.98 0.20 -8.63
N GLU A 492 -37.51 1.33 -8.09
CA GLU A 492 -38.09 2.66 -8.25
C GLU A 492 -37.37 3.52 -9.30
N LYS A 493 -36.30 2.98 -9.91
CA LYS A 493 -35.45 3.68 -10.88
C LYS A 493 -34.95 2.75 -11.98
N THR A 494 -34.46 3.34 -13.06
CA THR A 494 -33.92 2.65 -14.24
C THR A 494 -32.42 2.86 -14.34
N GLY A 495 -31.70 1.81 -14.72
CA GLY A 495 -30.27 1.90 -15.01
C GLY A 495 -29.60 0.53 -15.15
N CYS A 496 -28.37 0.57 -15.64
CA CYS A 496 -27.54 -0.60 -15.86
C CYS A 496 -26.71 -0.94 -14.62
N PHE A 497 -26.41 -2.22 -14.47
CA PHE A 497 -25.39 -2.68 -13.54
C PHE A 497 -24.62 -3.88 -14.07
N THR A 498 -23.40 -4.01 -13.59
CA THR A 498 -22.42 -4.99 -14.06
C THR A 498 -21.90 -5.80 -12.89
N ASN A 499 -22.06 -7.10 -12.99
CA ASN A 499 -21.60 -8.05 -11.99
C ASN A 499 -20.11 -8.40 -12.18
N VAL A 500 -19.57 -9.30 -11.36
CA VAL A 500 -18.16 -9.72 -11.50
C VAL A 500 -17.90 -10.63 -12.72
N ASP A 501 -18.93 -11.26 -13.27
CA ASP A 501 -18.88 -11.95 -14.57
C ASP A 501 -18.84 -10.97 -15.75
N ARG A 502 -18.64 -9.66 -15.53
CA ARG A 502 -18.72 -8.58 -16.55
C ARG A 502 -20.07 -8.50 -17.26
N THR A 503 -21.09 -9.20 -16.76
CA THR A 503 -22.43 -9.23 -17.35
C THR A 503 -23.15 -7.95 -16.99
N VAL A 504 -23.50 -7.18 -18.01
CA VAL A 504 -24.30 -5.97 -17.93
C VAL A 504 -25.78 -6.35 -18.03
N HIS A 505 -26.56 -5.93 -17.04
CA HIS A 505 -28.01 -6.08 -17.02
C HIS A 505 -28.67 -4.71 -16.92
N LEU A 506 -29.90 -4.62 -17.43
CA LEU A 506 -30.76 -3.43 -17.30
C LEU A 506 -31.87 -3.68 -16.28
N SER A 507 -32.02 -2.76 -15.31
CA SER A 507 -33.17 -2.68 -14.42
C SER A 507 -34.16 -1.64 -14.93
N HIS A 508 -35.42 -2.03 -15.12
CA HIS A 508 -36.52 -1.11 -15.44
C HIS A 508 -37.21 -0.62 -14.17
N LYS A 509 -37.72 0.62 -14.19
CA LYS A 509 -38.51 1.16 -13.09
C LYS A 509 -39.84 0.41 -13.02
N ALA A 510 -40.12 -0.23 -11.89
CA ALA A 510 -41.31 -1.04 -11.69
C ALA A 510 -42.44 -0.29 -10.95
N VAL A 511 -42.06 0.55 -9.99
CA VAL A 511 -42.98 1.34 -9.13
C VAL A 511 -42.44 2.77 -8.96
N ASP A 512 -43.26 3.69 -8.46
CA ASP A 512 -42.81 5.03 -8.09
C ASP A 512 -42.11 5.05 -6.73
N PRO A 513 -41.08 5.90 -6.54
CA PRO A 513 -40.45 6.07 -5.24
C PRO A 513 -41.42 6.69 -4.21
N PRO A 514 -41.25 6.42 -2.90
CA PRO A 514 -42.18 6.89 -1.89
C PRO A 514 -42.01 8.39 -1.62
N GLY A 515 -43.15 9.09 -1.50
CA GLY A 515 -43.18 10.52 -1.19
C GLY A 515 -42.48 11.36 -2.24
N GLU A 516 -41.44 12.10 -1.82
CA GLU A 516 -40.64 12.99 -2.67
C GLU A 516 -39.26 12.39 -2.98
N ALA A 517 -39.02 11.11 -2.71
CA ALA A 517 -37.73 10.46 -2.99
C ALA A 517 -37.41 10.48 -4.51
N LYS A 518 -36.12 10.66 -4.84
CA LYS A 518 -35.63 10.78 -6.23
C LYS A 518 -34.56 9.74 -6.53
N SER A 519 -34.39 9.33 -7.78
CA SER A 519 -33.24 8.51 -8.17
C SER A 519 -31.93 9.26 -7.89
N ASP A 520 -30.87 8.52 -7.57
CA ASP A 520 -29.55 9.12 -7.32
C ASP A 520 -29.09 9.92 -8.56
N LEU A 521 -29.40 9.45 -9.77
CA LEU A 521 -29.15 10.20 -11.00
C LEU A 521 -29.84 11.57 -10.99
N ALA A 522 -31.14 11.62 -10.68
CA ALA A 522 -31.88 12.88 -10.69
C ALA A 522 -31.35 13.87 -9.63
N ILE A 523 -30.87 13.36 -8.49
CA ILE A 523 -30.24 14.17 -7.45
C ILE A 523 -28.93 14.78 -7.96
N PHE A 524 -28.07 13.96 -8.58
CA PHE A 524 -26.80 14.41 -9.15
C PHE A 524 -26.99 15.41 -10.31
N LEU A 525 -27.94 15.17 -11.21
CA LEU A 525 -28.25 16.10 -12.30
C LEU A 525 -28.84 17.43 -11.80
N ASP A 526 -29.65 17.43 -10.73
CA ASP A 526 -30.12 18.67 -10.09
C ASP A 526 -28.98 19.46 -9.46
N TYR A 527 -28.06 18.79 -8.76
CA TYR A 527 -26.85 19.42 -8.23
C TYR A 527 -26.00 20.03 -9.35
N GLY A 528 -25.71 19.27 -10.41
CA GLY A 528 -24.91 19.74 -11.55
C GLY A 528 -25.52 20.97 -12.23
N ARG A 529 -26.83 20.95 -12.50
CA ARG A 529 -27.55 22.09 -13.09
C ARG A 529 -27.49 23.34 -12.20
N ARG A 530 -27.70 23.19 -10.89
CA ARG A 530 -27.68 24.33 -9.96
C ARG A 530 -26.28 24.87 -9.71
N MET A 531 -25.26 24.02 -9.72
CA MET A 531 -23.86 24.46 -9.70
C MET A 531 -23.53 25.25 -10.96
N GLY A 532 -24.12 24.87 -12.10
CA GLY A 532 -23.98 25.56 -13.37
C GLY A 532 -22.71 25.14 -14.11
N PHE A 533 -22.35 23.86 -14.05
CA PHE A 533 -21.15 23.35 -14.73
C PHE A 533 -21.29 23.45 -16.25
N ARG A 534 -20.29 24.07 -16.89
CA ARG A 534 -20.25 24.32 -18.33
C ARG A 534 -19.03 23.66 -18.96
N ASP A 535 -19.19 23.21 -20.20
CA ASP A 535 -18.06 22.84 -21.04
C ASP A 535 -17.34 24.07 -21.62
N ARG A 536 -16.30 23.88 -22.45
CA ARG A 536 -15.53 24.96 -23.06
C ARG A 536 -16.36 25.86 -24.00
N ASP A 537 -17.41 25.31 -24.59
CA ASP A 537 -18.26 26.02 -25.55
C ASP A 537 -19.46 26.72 -24.87
N GLY A 538 -19.56 26.62 -23.54
CA GLY A 538 -20.62 27.23 -22.74
C GLY A 538 -21.90 26.39 -22.63
N ASN A 539 -21.89 25.16 -23.14
CA ASN A 539 -23.02 24.23 -23.01
C ASN A 539 -23.07 23.62 -21.61
N ASP A 540 -24.22 23.05 -21.23
CA ASP A 540 -24.33 22.29 -19.98
C ASP A 540 -23.41 21.06 -20.03
N LEU A 541 -22.56 20.89 -19.02
CA LEU A 541 -21.66 19.73 -18.93
C LEU A 541 -22.42 18.41 -18.69
N LEU A 542 -23.61 18.49 -18.07
CA LEU A 542 -24.52 17.37 -17.83
C LEU A 542 -25.86 17.65 -18.55
N PRO A 543 -25.92 17.52 -19.88
CA PRO A 543 -27.11 17.90 -20.66
C PRO A 543 -28.23 16.85 -20.61
N TRP A 544 -28.06 15.77 -19.85
CA TRP A 544 -28.94 14.61 -19.85
C TRP A 544 -30.19 14.83 -18.98
N ALA A 545 -31.32 14.34 -19.47
CA ALA A 545 -32.60 14.31 -18.78
C ALA A 545 -33.02 12.87 -18.39
N THR A 546 -32.50 11.86 -19.09
CA THR A 546 -32.87 10.44 -18.88
C THR A 546 -31.66 9.55 -18.60
N PRO A 547 -31.82 8.40 -17.91
CA PRO A 547 -30.75 7.43 -17.73
C PRO A 547 -30.15 6.94 -19.06
N GLU A 548 -30.98 6.73 -20.08
CA GLU A 548 -30.53 6.21 -21.39
C GLU A 548 -29.58 7.19 -22.11
N GLU A 549 -29.81 8.50 -22.01
CA GLU A 549 -28.88 9.50 -22.55
C GLU A 549 -27.51 9.45 -21.86
N VAL A 550 -27.49 9.19 -20.55
CA VAL A 550 -26.24 9.00 -19.79
C VAL A 550 -25.55 7.70 -20.20
N PHE A 551 -26.32 6.63 -20.42
CA PHE A 551 -25.82 5.37 -20.93
C PHE A 551 -25.17 5.52 -22.32
N GLU A 552 -25.80 6.25 -23.24
CA GLU A 552 -25.24 6.51 -24.56
C GLU A 552 -23.98 7.40 -24.50
N ALA A 553 -23.88 8.30 -23.50
CA ALA A 553 -22.66 9.05 -23.24
C ALA A 553 -21.54 8.16 -22.67
N TRP A 554 -21.85 7.28 -21.72
CA TRP A 554 -20.92 6.27 -21.20
C TRP A 554 -20.40 5.35 -22.32
N LYS A 555 -21.30 4.87 -23.17
CA LYS A 555 -20.99 4.01 -24.32
C LYS A 555 -19.93 4.64 -25.22
N LYS A 556 -20.08 5.93 -25.55
CA LYS A 556 -19.06 6.69 -26.31
C LYS A 556 -17.72 6.75 -25.56
N LEU A 557 -17.74 7.01 -24.25
CA LEU A 557 -16.53 7.10 -23.45
C LEU A 557 -15.79 5.76 -23.27
N SER A 558 -16.53 4.66 -23.28
CA SER A 558 -16.01 3.30 -23.14
C SER A 558 -15.42 2.72 -24.43
N ALA A 559 -15.67 3.35 -25.58
CA ALA A 559 -15.28 2.84 -26.88
C ALA A 559 -13.77 2.55 -26.96
N GLY A 560 -13.40 1.34 -27.39
CA GLY A 560 -12.01 0.91 -27.50
C GLY A 560 -11.26 0.74 -26.18
N ARG A 561 -11.92 0.87 -25.02
CA ARG A 561 -11.36 0.54 -23.70
C ARG A 561 -11.69 -0.92 -23.33
N PRO A 562 -11.07 -1.52 -22.29
CA PRO A 562 -11.37 -2.91 -21.95
C PRO A 562 -12.86 -3.15 -21.69
N CYS A 563 -13.53 -2.19 -21.03
CA CYS A 563 -14.98 -2.19 -20.78
C CYS A 563 -15.80 -1.56 -21.91
N ASP A 564 -15.57 -1.95 -23.16
CA ASP A 564 -16.27 -1.40 -24.34
C ASP A 564 -17.76 -1.79 -24.38
N TYR A 565 -18.65 -0.78 -24.40
CA TYR A 565 -20.11 -0.93 -24.45
C TYR A 565 -20.71 -0.52 -25.82
N THR A 566 -19.90 -0.25 -26.85
CA THR A 566 -20.36 0.29 -28.15
C THR A 566 -21.40 -0.57 -28.86
N GLY A 567 -21.40 -1.88 -28.62
CA GLY A 567 -22.39 -2.82 -29.13
C GLY A 567 -23.64 -3.00 -28.26
N LEU A 568 -23.74 -2.32 -27.11
CA LEU A 568 -24.88 -2.40 -26.19
C LEU A 568 -25.89 -1.27 -26.43
N THR A 569 -27.17 -1.58 -26.18
CA THR A 569 -28.29 -0.64 -26.14
C THR A 569 -29.28 -1.10 -25.08
N TYR A 570 -30.12 -0.21 -24.56
CA TYR A 570 -31.20 -0.59 -23.64
C TYR A 570 -32.17 -1.60 -24.27
N GLU A 571 -32.49 -1.44 -25.55
CA GLU A 571 -33.31 -2.39 -26.32
C GLU A 571 -32.71 -3.80 -26.28
N LYS A 572 -31.42 -3.92 -26.56
CA LYS A 572 -30.69 -5.20 -26.58
C LYS A 572 -30.61 -5.87 -25.21
N LEU A 573 -30.55 -5.07 -24.13
CA LEU A 573 -30.56 -5.55 -22.76
C LEU A 573 -31.98 -5.86 -22.24
N THR A 574 -33.03 -5.52 -22.98
CA THR A 574 -34.43 -5.73 -22.59
C THR A 574 -34.97 -7.06 -23.11
N GLY A 575 -35.73 -7.79 -22.29
CA GLY A 575 -36.38 -9.05 -22.65
C GLY A 575 -35.48 -10.29 -22.62
N GLY A 576 -34.16 -10.13 -22.77
CA GLY A 576 -33.16 -11.20 -22.78
C GLY A 576 -32.43 -11.45 -21.45
N SER A 577 -31.23 -12.05 -21.55
CA SER A 577 -30.25 -12.10 -20.46
C SER A 577 -29.40 -10.83 -20.45
N GLY A 578 -28.63 -10.59 -19.39
CA GLY A 578 -27.51 -9.64 -19.46
C GLY A 578 -26.42 -10.11 -20.42
N ILE A 579 -25.59 -9.17 -20.88
CA ILE A 579 -24.54 -9.36 -21.89
C ILE A 579 -23.17 -8.99 -21.30
N GLN A 580 -22.16 -9.82 -21.52
CA GLN A 580 -20.81 -9.53 -21.02
C GLN A 580 -20.09 -8.49 -21.88
N TRP A 581 -19.42 -7.53 -21.25
CA TRP A 581 -18.46 -6.69 -21.96
C TRP A 581 -17.08 -7.39 -22.05
N PRO A 582 -16.23 -7.02 -23.05
CA PRO A 582 -16.48 -6.04 -24.10
C PRO A 582 -17.56 -6.51 -25.08
N CYS A 583 -18.43 -5.61 -25.48
CA CYS A 583 -19.44 -5.82 -26.51
C CYS A 583 -19.35 -4.68 -27.51
N ASN A 584 -18.86 -4.98 -28.71
CA ASN A 584 -18.55 -4.03 -29.77
C ASN A 584 -18.83 -4.63 -31.17
N GLU A 585 -18.42 -3.97 -32.25
CA GLU A 585 -18.65 -4.44 -33.62
C GLU A 585 -18.03 -5.83 -33.88
N ALA A 586 -16.84 -6.10 -33.32
CA ALA A 586 -16.17 -7.39 -33.45
C ALA A 586 -16.80 -8.48 -32.57
N ASN A 587 -17.34 -8.11 -31.40
CA ASN A 587 -18.00 -9.01 -30.46
C ASN A 587 -19.42 -8.54 -30.16
N PRO A 588 -20.35 -8.63 -31.13
CA PRO A 588 -21.68 -8.05 -31.00
C PRO A 588 -22.56 -8.82 -30.01
N GLN A 589 -22.16 -9.99 -29.51
CA GLN A 589 -22.89 -10.71 -28.46
C GLN A 589 -22.16 -10.66 -27.11
N GLY A 590 -21.14 -9.80 -26.99
CA GLY A 590 -20.25 -9.78 -25.85
C GLY A 590 -19.14 -10.83 -25.94
N THR A 591 -18.22 -10.78 -24.97
CA THR A 591 -17.04 -11.65 -24.92
C THR A 591 -17.06 -12.51 -23.66
N GLU A 592 -17.19 -13.82 -23.85
CA GLU A 592 -17.32 -14.81 -22.76
C GLU A 592 -16.08 -14.82 -21.85
N ARG A 593 -14.88 -14.86 -22.44
CA ARG A 593 -13.59 -14.92 -21.74
C ARG A 593 -12.61 -13.94 -22.35
N LEU A 594 -11.89 -13.22 -21.50
CA LEU A 594 -10.80 -12.36 -21.97
C LEU A 594 -9.54 -13.20 -22.22
N PHE A 595 -8.65 -12.66 -23.05
CA PHE A 595 -7.29 -13.18 -23.28
C PHE A 595 -7.23 -14.59 -23.89
N ALA A 596 -8.23 -14.95 -24.69
CA ALA A 596 -8.24 -16.21 -25.45
C ALA A 596 -7.12 -16.30 -26.49
N ASP A 597 -6.58 -15.16 -26.91
CA ASP A 597 -5.45 -14.99 -27.82
C ASP A 597 -4.08 -14.89 -27.11
N GLY A 598 -4.08 -14.86 -25.77
CA GLY A 598 -2.87 -14.67 -24.97
C GLY A 598 -2.27 -13.26 -25.07
N HIS A 599 -3.06 -12.26 -25.48
CA HIS A 599 -2.68 -10.85 -25.48
C HIS A 599 -3.40 -10.10 -24.34
N PHE A 600 -2.63 -9.39 -23.52
CA PHE A 600 -3.09 -8.73 -22.29
C PHE A 600 -3.04 -7.21 -22.43
N PHE A 601 -3.75 -6.50 -21.56
CA PHE A 601 -3.83 -5.03 -21.58
C PHE A 601 -2.60 -4.33 -20.97
N THR A 602 -1.42 -4.93 -21.12
CA THR A 602 -0.15 -4.47 -20.53
C THR A 602 0.67 -3.58 -21.46
N ASP A 603 0.18 -3.27 -22.65
CA ASP A 603 0.84 -2.30 -23.52
C ASP A 603 0.87 -0.91 -22.87
N ILE A 604 2.04 -0.26 -22.92
CA ILE A 604 2.31 0.97 -22.17
C ILE A 604 1.38 2.13 -22.50
N ASP A 605 0.90 2.18 -23.74
CA ASP A 605 0.00 3.24 -24.20
C ASP A 605 -1.47 2.91 -23.93
N TYR A 606 -1.76 1.70 -23.45
CA TYR A 606 -3.12 1.19 -23.24
C TYR A 606 -3.45 0.89 -21.77
N CYS A 607 -2.47 0.38 -21.01
CA CYS A 607 -2.64 -0.11 -19.64
C CYS A 607 -3.25 0.95 -18.71
N GLU A 608 -3.98 0.49 -17.70
CA GLU A 608 -4.63 1.32 -16.69
C GLU A 608 -3.65 1.80 -15.62
N SER A 609 -2.56 1.07 -15.40
CA SER A 609 -1.52 1.44 -14.44
C SER A 609 -0.17 0.86 -14.85
N PHE A 610 0.90 1.56 -14.47
CA PHE A 610 2.27 1.05 -14.56
C PHE A 610 2.62 0.07 -13.44
N GLY A 611 1.70 -0.15 -12.48
CA GLY A 611 1.87 -1.08 -11.38
C GLY A 611 2.75 -0.54 -10.26
N HIS A 612 3.01 -1.41 -9.28
CA HIS A 612 3.75 -1.07 -8.07
C HIS A 612 4.75 -2.15 -7.69
N ASP A 613 5.75 -1.76 -6.92
CA ASP A 613 6.50 -2.67 -6.08
C ASP A 613 5.56 -3.21 -4.99
N LEU A 614 5.41 -4.54 -4.92
CA LEU A 614 4.47 -5.18 -4.00
C LEU A 614 4.97 -5.27 -2.57
N GLU A 615 6.27 -5.06 -2.33
CA GLU A 615 6.86 -5.04 -0.98
C GLU A 615 6.81 -3.65 -0.38
N THR A 616 7.20 -2.62 -1.15
CA THR A 616 7.25 -1.23 -0.66
C THR A 616 5.96 -0.45 -0.90
N GLY A 617 5.14 -0.87 -1.87
CA GLY A 617 3.96 -0.14 -2.32
C GLY A 617 4.28 1.06 -3.21
N ALA A 618 5.55 1.28 -3.58
CA ALA A 618 5.94 2.40 -4.42
C ALA A 618 5.40 2.23 -5.86
N PRO A 619 4.76 3.26 -6.45
CA PRO A 619 4.28 3.21 -7.83
C PRO A 619 5.46 3.24 -8.80
N PHE A 620 5.35 2.47 -9.88
CA PHE A 620 6.34 2.51 -10.95
C PHE A 620 6.16 3.74 -11.84
N SER A 621 7.28 4.32 -12.26
CA SER A 621 7.26 5.38 -13.27
C SER A 621 7.03 4.79 -14.67
N LYS A 622 6.66 5.64 -15.64
CA LYS A 622 6.57 5.24 -17.06
C LYS A 622 7.89 4.64 -17.56
N GLU A 623 9.03 5.16 -17.10
CA GLU A 623 10.36 4.66 -17.51
C GLU A 623 10.69 3.29 -16.89
N ASP A 624 10.25 3.02 -15.66
CA ASP A 624 10.43 1.70 -15.05
C ASP A 624 9.59 0.65 -15.77
N TYR A 625 8.35 0.99 -16.12
CA TYR A 625 7.48 0.11 -16.90
C TYR A 625 8.02 -0.19 -18.31
N LYS A 626 8.63 0.82 -18.97
CA LYS A 626 9.31 0.61 -20.26
C LYS A 626 10.44 -0.41 -20.16
N LYS A 627 11.24 -0.36 -19.09
CA LYS A 627 12.32 -1.33 -18.86
C LYS A 627 11.76 -2.74 -18.65
N PHE A 628 10.63 -2.84 -17.96
CA PHE A 628 9.94 -4.11 -17.74
C PHE A 628 9.40 -4.73 -19.05
N ASN A 629 9.03 -3.89 -20.02
CA ASN A 629 8.62 -4.25 -21.38
C ASN A 629 7.65 -5.45 -21.47
N PRO A 630 6.47 -5.37 -20.83
CA PRO A 630 5.51 -6.45 -20.87
C PRO A 630 4.94 -6.67 -22.29
N ALA A 631 4.71 -5.60 -23.08
CA ALA A 631 4.36 -5.66 -24.50
C ALA A 631 3.23 -6.65 -24.82
N GLY A 632 2.09 -6.49 -24.15
CA GLY A 632 0.92 -7.35 -24.32
C GLY A 632 1.04 -8.73 -23.66
N ARG A 633 2.10 -9.02 -22.91
CA ARG A 633 2.26 -10.24 -22.10
C ARG A 633 1.80 -10.01 -20.67
N ALA A 634 1.30 -11.05 -20.01
CA ALA A 634 0.93 -10.99 -18.60
C ALA A 634 2.17 -10.89 -17.70
N ILE A 635 1.99 -10.29 -16.54
CA ILE A 635 3.07 -10.01 -15.60
C ILE A 635 2.96 -10.98 -14.43
N LEU A 636 3.98 -11.84 -14.27
CA LEU A 636 4.14 -12.68 -13.09
C LEU A 636 4.78 -11.83 -11.98
N LYS A 637 4.04 -11.60 -10.90
CA LYS A 637 4.52 -10.76 -9.79
C LYS A 637 5.09 -11.62 -8.66
N SER A 638 6.27 -11.27 -8.18
CA SER A 638 6.94 -11.81 -6.99
C SER A 638 6.67 -10.94 -5.75
N CYS A 639 6.72 -11.53 -4.56
CA CYS A 639 6.73 -10.82 -3.28
C CYS A 639 7.07 -11.81 -2.16
N HIS A 640 7.97 -11.45 -1.24
CA HIS A 640 8.20 -12.24 -0.04
C HIS A 640 7.12 -12.01 1.02
N TYR A 641 6.70 -13.09 1.68
CA TYR A 641 5.87 -13.03 2.88
C TYR A 641 6.55 -12.29 4.03
N ASN A 642 5.82 -11.33 4.60
CA ASN A 642 6.12 -10.61 5.81
C ASN A 642 5.03 -10.91 6.86
N PRO A 643 5.37 -11.12 8.14
CA PRO A 643 4.38 -11.29 9.19
C PRO A 643 3.41 -10.10 9.31
N PRO A 644 2.13 -10.33 9.68
CA PRO A 644 1.20 -9.25 9.95
C PRO A 644 1.73 -8.30 11.04
N ILE A 645 1.50 -6.99 10.86
CA ILE A 645 1.87 -5.94 11.84
C ILE A 645 1.21 -6.19 13.21
N GLU A 646 0.02 -6.79 13.20
CA GLU A 646 -0.74 -7.12 14.41
C GLU A 646 -0.65 -8.63 14.69
N ALA A 647 0.24 -9.02 15.60
CA ALA A 647 0.46 -10.39 16.05
C ALA A 647 -0.09 -10.61 17.46
N THR A 648 -0.54 -11.83 17.78
CA THR A 648 -1.01 -12.21 19.13
C THR A 648 0.10 -12.07 20.18
N ASP A 649 -0.27 -11.74 21.41
CA ASP A 649 0.65 -11.63 22.56
C ASP A 649 0.02 -12.28 23.81
N GLU A 650 0.69 -12.23 24.98
CA GLU A 650 0.18 -12.83 26.21
C GLU A 650 -1.09 -12.15 26.74
N GLU A 651 -1.17 -10.83 26.64
CA GLU A 651 -2.37 -10.08 27.02
C GLU A 651 -3.55 -10.47 26.11
N TYR A 652 -3.19 -10.83 24.88
CA TYR A 652 -4.11 -10.94 23.79
C TYR A 652 -3.87 -12.14 22.85
N PRO A 653 -4.24 -13.34 23.31
CA PRO A 653 -3.71 -14.59 22.75
C PRO A 653 -4.44 -15.11 21.51
N LEU A 654 -5.41 -14.38 20.96
CA LEU A 654 -6.33 -14.89 19.92
C LEU A 654 -6.47 -13.94 18.74
N MET A 655 -6.51 -14.50 17.53
CA MET A 655 -6.78 -13.76 16.30
C MET A 655 -8.29 -13.64 16.06
N LEU A 656 -8.76 -12.42 15.79
CA LEU A 656 -10.13 -12.13 15.40
C LEU A 656 -10.24 -11.99 13.88
N SER A 657 -11.22 -12.69 13.30
CA SER A 657 -11.65 -12.48 11.92
C SER A 657 -13.09 -11.98 11.89
N THR A 658 -13.46 -11.24 10.85
CA THR A 658 -14.86 -10.90 10.59
C THR A 658 -15.38 -11.57 9.31
N GLY A 659 -16.68 -11.81 9.23
CA GLY A 659 -17.26 -12.56 8.11
C GLY A 659 -18.71 -12.22 7.79
N ARG A 660 -19.25 -12.91 6.78
CA ARG A 660 -20.62 -12.74 6.29
C ARG A 660 -21.50 -13.94 6.64
N LYS A 661 -22.80 -13.68 6.75
CA LYS A 661 -23.86 -14.71 6.82
C LYS A 661 -24.67 -14.68 5.53
N ALA A 662 -25.23 -15.84 5.14
CA ALA A 662 -26.02 -15.96 3.91
C ALA A 662 -27.27 -15.09 3.90
N LEU A 663 -27.90 -14.88 5.07
CA LEU A 663 -29.19 -14.21 5.20
C LEU A 663 -29.08 -12.68 5.32
N HIS A 664 -27.96 -12.14 5.80
CA HIS A 664 -27.82 -10.70 6.00
C HIS A 664 -26.79 -10.06 5.07
N PHE A 665 -27.17 -8.92 4.50
CA PHE A 665 -26.29 -8.09 3.69
C PHE A 665 -25.72 -6.95 4.53
N HIS A 666 -24.39 -6.92 4.64
CA HIS A 666 -23.62 -5.84 5.29
C HIS A 666 -24.25 -5.30 6.58
N THR A 667 -24.63 -4.02 6.61
CA THR A 667 -25.17 -3.29 7.76
C THR A 667 -26.63 -3.62 8.05
N ARG A 668 -27.24 -4.57 7.33
CA ARG A 668 -28.63 -5.04 7.52
C ARG A 668 -29.71 -3.98 7.30
N THR A 669 -29.38 -2.80 6.78
CA THR A 669 -30.38 -1.74 6.55
C THR A 669 -31.51 -2.22 5.64
N LYS A 670 -31.21 -3.01 4.60
CA LYS A 670 -32.23 -3.67 3.76
C LYS A 670 -32.73 -4.97 4.40
N THR A 671 -31.84 -5.95 4.61
CA THR A 671 -32.28 -7.32 4.96
C THR A 671 -32.75 -7.48 6.41
N GLY A 672 -32.40 -6.58 7.32
CA GLY A 672 -32.91 -6.56 8.69
C GLY A 672 -34.37 -6.12 8.81
N ARG A 673 -34.94 -5.58 7.73
CA ARG A 673 -36.35 -5.21 7.61
C ARG A 673 -37.18 -6.25 6.84
N THR A 674 -36.67 -7.48 6.75
CA THR A 674 -37.34 -8.57 6.03
C THR A 674 -37.52 -9.76 6.97
N LEU A 675 -38.25 -10.78 6.54
CA LEU A 675 -38.37 -12.07 7.25
C LEU A 675 -37.03 -12.69 7.69
N LEU A 676 -35.94 -12.40 6.96
CA LEU A 676 -34.59 -12.87 7.26
C LEU A 676 -34.10 -12.47 8.66
N GLN A 677 -34.64 -11.38 9.21
CA GLN A 677 -34.36 -10.91 10.57
C GLN A 677 -34.79 -11.92 11.64
N LYS A 678 -35.87 -12.69 11.43
CA LYS A 678 -36.38 -13.65 12.41
C LYS A 678 -35.41 -14.82 12.60
N SER A 679 -34.76 -15.25 11.53
CA SER A 679 -33.85 -16.41 11.51
C SER A 679 -32.41 -16.07 11.94
N CYS A 680 -32.01 -14.80 11.91
CA CYS A 680 -30.69 -14.37 12.35
C CYS A 680 -30.73 -13.01 13.09
N PRO A 681 -31.39 -12.95 14.27
CA PRO A 681 -31.70 -11.68 14.94
C PRO A 681 -30.45 -10.97 15.48
N GLU A 682 -29.50 -11.71 16.05
CA GLU A 682 -28.35 -11.14 16.75
C GLU A 682 -26.99 -11.59 16.17
N PRO A 683 -25.95 -10.73 16.26
CA PRO A 683 -24.57 -11.12 15.98
C PRO A 683 -24.08 -12.11 17.05
N ALA A 684 -23.11 -12.96 16.72
CA ALA A 684 -22.52 -13.89 17.67
C ALA A 684 -21.07 -14.21 17.30
N ILE A 685 -20.19 -14.32 18.29
CA ILE A 685 -18.79 -14.73 18.11
C ILE A 685 -18.70 -16.25 18.05
N ARG A 686 -17.99 -16.81 17.06
CA ARG A 686 -17.61 -18.23 17.07
C ARG A 686 -16.25 -18.43 17.70
N ILE A 687 -16.14 -19.43 18.56
CA ILE A 687 -14.94 -19.84 19.29
C ILE A 687 -14.72 -21.35 19.10
N SER A 688 -13.47 -21.82 19.04
CA SER A 688 -13.20 -23.27 18.93
C SER A 688 -13.61 -23.99 20.21
N LYS A 689 -13.81 -25.32 20.15
CA LYS A 689 -14.15 -26.12 21.34
C LYS A 689 -13.02 -26.10 22.37
N GLU A 690 -11.79 -26.16 21.89
CA GLU A 690 -10.55 -26.16 22.67
C GLU A 690 -10.34 -24.82 23.36
N ASP A 691 -10.51 -23.70 22.63
CA ASP A 691 -10.42 -22.36 23.22
C ASP A 691 -11.57 -22.13 24.22
N ALA A 692 -12.80 -22.56 23.90
CA ALA A 692 -13.92 -22.45 24.82
C ALA A 692 -13.64 -23.18 26.14
N ALA A 693 -13.11 -24.40 26.08
CA ALA A 693 -12.68 -25.15 27.26
C ALA A 693 -11.53 -24.44 28.00
N ARG A 694 -10.52 -23.92 27.28
CA ARG A 694 -9.38 -23.19 27.86
C ARG A 694 -9.81 -21.92 28.61
N PHE A 695 -10.79 -21.19 28.08
CA PHE A 695 -11.26 -19.93 28.66
C PHE A 695 -12.52 -20.09 29.54
N GLY A 696 -13.03 -21.31 29.71
CA GLY A 696 -14.23 -21.59 30.49
C GLY A 696 -15.50 -20.91 29.95
N VAL A 697 -15.63 -20.84 28.62
CA VAL A 697 -16.77 -20.23 27.91
C VAL A 697 -17.77 -21.30 27.49
N GLU A 698 -19.04 -21.11 27.82
CA GLU A 698 -20.13 -22.01 27.43
C GLU A 698 -20.83 -21.56 26.14
N ASP A 699 -21.53 -22.49 25.48
CA ASP A 699 -22.29 -22.17 24.28
C ASP A 699 -23.50 -21.27 24.60
N ASN A 700 -23.72 -20.25 23.78
CA ASN A 700 -24.69 -19.16 23.96
C ASN A 700 -24.43 -18.22 25.15
N GLU A 701 -23.28 -18.33 25.84
CA GLU A 701 -22.89 -17.39 26.89
C GLU A 701 -22.67 -15.98 26.32
N MET A 702 -23.05 -14.94 27.08
CA MET A 702 -22.70 -13.56 26.75
C MET A 702 -21.25 -13.27 27.12
N VAL A 703 -20.45 -12.86 26.15
CA VAL A 703 -19.02 -12.67 26.34
C VAL A 703 -18.56 -11.30 25.81
N ILE A 704 -17.52 -10.72 26.43
CA ILE A 704 -16.90 -9.45 26.02
C ILE A 704 -15.66 -9.69 25.17
N VAL A 705 -15.78 -9.46 23.87
CA VAL A 705 -14.69 -9.46 22.89
C VAL A 705 -13.96 -8.11 22.98
N ARG A 706 -12.95 -7.99 23.85
CA ARG A 706 -12.15 -6.76 24.03
C ARG A 706 -10.88 -6.80 23.22
N SER A 707 -10.57 -5.76 22.44
CA SER A 707 -9.31 -5.56 21.71
C SER A 707 -8.59 -4.28 22.16
N LYS A 708 -7.30 -4.05 21.82
CA LYS A 708 -6.64 -2.74 22.08
C LYS A 708 -7.35 -1.53 21.39
N ARG A 709 -8.26 -1.74 20.42
CA ARG A 709 -9.08 -0.66 19.81
C ARG A 709 -10.47 -0.48 20.45
N GLY A 710 -10.90 -1.37 21.35
CA GLY A 710 -12.23 -1.31 21.98
C GLY A 710 -12.82 -2.69 22.24
N ALA A 711 -13.97 -2.75 22.92
CA ALA A 711 -14.59 -4.00 23.36
C ALA A 711 -16.06 -4.11 23.01
N VAL A 712 -16.51 -5.27 22.53
CA VAL A 712 -17.91 -5.50 22.17
C VAL A 712 -18.47 -6.72 22.89
N GLU A 713 -19.72 -6.64 23.32
CA GLU A 713 -20.44 -7.71 24.01
C GLU A 713 -21.31 -8.48 23.01
N MET A 714 -21.22 -9.81 22.99
CA MET A 714 -22.02 -10.66 22.09
C MET A 714 -22.09 -12.11 22.58
N LYS A 715 -23.05 -12.86 22.05
CA LYS A 715 -23.21 -14.30 22.33
C LYS A 715 -22.05 -15.11 21.75
N ALA A 716 -21.49 -16.03 22.52
CA ALA A 716 -20.52 -17.03 22.06
C ALA A 716 -21.23 -18.25 21.46
N LEU A 717 -20.72 -18.74 20.34
CA LEU A 717 -21.12 -20.00 19.71
C LEU A 717 -19.91 -20.93 19.64
N VAL A 718 -19.99 -22.07 20.30
CA VAL A 718 -18.86 -23.00 20.45
C VAL A 718 -18.79 -23.97 19.26
N GLY A 719 -17.63 -23.99 18.58
CA GLY A 719 -17.30 -24.82 17.44
C GLY A 719 -17.28 -24.10 16.08
N GLY A 720 -16.90 -24.84 15.03
CA GLY A 720 -16.93 -24.35 13.63
C GLY A 720 -15.77 -23.42 13.24
N VAL A 721 -14.74 -23.28 14.08
CA VAL A 721 -13.48 -22.58 13.82
C VAL A 721 -12.32 -23.34 14.47
N SER A 722 -11.09 -23.21 13.94
CA SER A 722 -9.89 -23.86 14.48
C SER A 722 -9.38 -23.19 15.77
N PRO A 723 -8.66 -23.92 16.65
CA PRO A 723 -8.03 -23.35 17.86
C PRO A 723 -7.16 -22.11 17.57
N GLY A 724 -7.14 -21.16 18.51
CA GLY A 724 -6.41 -19.90 18.41
C GLY A 724 -7.07 -18.84 17.52
N ARG A 725 -8.25 -19.13 16.95
CA ARG A 725 -8.95 -18.28 15.96
C ARG A 725 -10.41 -18.09 16.34
N ARG A 726 -10.91 -16.86 16.20
CA ARG A 726 -12.34 -16.53 16.44
C ARG A 726 -12.94 -15.74 15.28
N LEU A 727 -14.26 -15.85 15.11
CA LEU A 727 -15.00 -15.20 14.02
C LEU A 727 -16.18 -14.39 14.54
N CYS A 728 -16.24 -13.09 14.23
CA CYS A 728 -17.38 -12.23 14.50
C CYS A 728 -18.07 -11.79 13.19
N PRO A 729 -19.38 -11.99 12.98
CA PRO A 729 -20.08 -11.32 11.90
C PRO A 729 -20.15 -9.83 12.20
N PHE A 730 -19.89 -8.96 11.22
CA PHE A 730 -20.00 -7.50 11.38
C PHE A 730 -21.45 -7.00 11.13
N THR A 731 -22.45 -7.85 11.40
CA THR A 731 -23.84 -7.60 11.01
C THR A 731 -24.68 -7.28 12.23
N SER A 732 -24.54 -6.09 12.83
CA SER A 732 -25.40 -5.65 13.94
C SER A 732 -25.21 -4.19 14.35
N ASP A 733 -26.34 -3.52 14.62
CA ASP A 733 -26.42 -2.28 15.41
C ASP A 733 -26.24 -2.55 16.91
N THR A 734 -26.26 -3.82 17.34
CA THR A 734 -26.17 -4.23 18.75
C THR A 734 -24.75 -4.64 19.20
N GLY A 735 -23.79 -4.67 18.28
CA GLY A 735 -22.39 -5.00 18.55
C GLY A 735 -21.52 -3.74 18.60
N ILE A 736 -21.82 -2.82 19.52
CA ILE A 736 -21.14 -1.52 19.62
C ILE A 736 -19.99 -1.60 20.63
N PRO A 737 -18.79 -1.06 20.31
CA PRO A 737 -17.69 -0.96 21.25
C PRO A 737 -18.04 -0.11 22.49
N LYS A 738 -17.89 -0.69 23.69
CA LYS A 738 -18.06 -0.09 25.03
C LYS A 738 -16.64 0.19 25.61
N THR A 739 -16.40 1.41 26.12
CA THR A 739 -15.09 2.09 26.27
C THR A 739 -14.15 1.64 27.41
N ALA A 740 -12.85 1.98 27.26
CA ALA A 740 -11.99 2.67 28.25
C ALA A 740 -10.82 3.40 27.53
N GLU A 741 -10.32 4.48 28.11
CA GLU A 741 -9.50 5.53 27.47
C GLU A 741 -8.04 5.18 27.08
N ARG A 742 -7.56 5.93 26.07
CA ARG A 742 -6.19 6.25 25.62
C ARG A 742 -5.29 5.17 24.96
N LYS A 743 -5.18 5.36 23.62
CA LYS A 743 -4.05 5.18 22.68
C LYS A 743 -3.38 3.78 22.54
N ARG A 744 -3.44 3.25 21.29
CA ARG A 744 -2.53 2.29 20.59
C ARG A 744 -3.09 0.84 20.31
N PRO A 745 -2.62 0.13 19.26
CA PRO A 745 -3.41 -0.69 18.29
C PRO A 745 -3.61 -2.17 18.66
N MET A 746 -4.73 -2.84 18.25
CA MET A 746 -5.42 -4.09 18.73
C MET A 746 -4.62 -5.37 19.04
N ASN A 747 -5.13 -6.11 20.03
CA ASN A 747 -5.21 -7.57 20.26
C ASN A 747 -6.20 -7.78 21.47
N LEU A 748 -6.79 -8.98 21.79
CA LEU A 748 -7.92 -9.19 22.74
C LEU A 748 -7.85 -9.97 24.10
N ARG A 749 -8.41 -9.42 25.23
CA ARG A 749 -8.38 -9.96 26.64
C ARG A 749 -9.78 -10.34 27.16
N TRP A 750 -9.91 -11.32 28.08
CA TRP A 750 -11.18 -11.73 28.74
C TRP A 750 -11.22 -11.49 30.25
N ALA A 751 -12.44 -11.29 30.78
CA ALA A 751 -12.81 -11.42 32.20
C ALA A 751 -14.26 -11.95 32.29
N ARG A 752 -14.57 -12.81 33.28
CA ARG A 752 -15.95 -13.22 33.63
C ARG A 752 -16.77 -11.99 33.99
N ALA A 753 -18.01 -11.90 33.51
CA ALA A 753 -18.94 -10.84 33.88
C ALA A 753 -19.45 -11.03 35.32
N GLN A 754 -18.63 -10.68 36.32
CA GLN A 754 -19.03 -10.73 37.73
C GLN A 754 -19.65 -9.44 38.26
N GLN A 755 -19.73 -8.37 37.46
CA GLN A 755 -20.49 -7.16 37.81
C GLN A 755 -21.11 -6.54 36.55
N GLN A 756 -22.42 -6.28 36.59
CA GLN A 756 -23.12 -5.43 35.62
C GLN A 756 -22.60 -3.99 35.75
N VAL A 757 -21.54 -3.66 35.01
CA VAL A 757 -21.14 -2.26 34.80
C VAL A 757 -22.02 -1.71 33.68
N GLN A 758 -22.91 -0.76 33.99
CA GLN A 758 -23.65 -0.02 32.97
C GLN A 758 -22.67 0.82 32.14
N VAL A 759 -22.33 0.36 30.93
CA VAL A 759 -21.53 1.12 29.96
C VAL A 759 -22.45 1.65 28.85
N ARG A 760 -22.49 2.98 28.68
CA ARG A 760 -23.35 3.70 27.72
C ARG A 760 -22.93 3.49 26.25
N GLU A 761 -23.91 3.45 25.37
CA GLU A 761 -23.81 3.25 23.91
C GLU A 761 -23.18 4.46 23.17
N GLN A 762 -22.18 4.24 22.31
CA GLN A 762 -21.46 5.32 21.61
C GLN A 762 -22.19 5.90 20.38
N GLN A 763 -23.11 5.17 19.75
CA GLN A 763 -23.88 5.73 18.62
C GLN A 763 -24.84 6.81 19.12
N SER A 764 -25.50 6.55 20.25
CA SER A 764 -26.26 7.54 21.02
C SER A 764 -25.39 8.73 21.43
N GLN A 765 -24.08 8.54 21.67
CA GLN A 765 -23.15 9.64 21.91
C GLN A 765 -22.83 10.45 20.65
N ALA A 766 -22.59 9.83 19.49
CA ALA A 766 -22.37 10.55 18.24
C ALA A 766 -23.60 11.39 17.85
N VAL A 767 -24.80 10.81 18.00
CA VAL A 767 -26.07 11.52 17.83
C VAL A 767 -26.23 12.64 18.88
N ALA A 768 -25.80 12.43 20.13
CA ALA A 768 -25.79 13.48 21.15
C ALA A 768 -24.76 14.58 20.85
N GLN A 769 -23.59 14.25 20.28
CA GLN A 769 -22.54 15.21 19.95
C GLN A 769 -23.00 16.19 18.85
N VAL A 770 -23.83 15.75 17.92
CA VAL A 770 -24.42 16.63 16.89
C VAL A 770 -25.59 17.47 17.40
N SER A 771 -25.96 17.40 18.69
CA SER A 771 -27.05 18.22 19.25
C SER A 771 -26.76 19.71 19.28
N SER A 772 -25.48 20.11 19.17
CA SER A 772 -25.05 21.51 19.04
C SER A 772 -24.79 21.94 17.58
N LYS A 773 -24.85 21.00 16.62
CA LYS A 773 -24.55 21.24 15.21
C LYS A 773 -25.76 21.85 14.50
N ASP A 774 -25.49 22.80 13.62
CA ASP A 774 -26.52 23.47 12.81
C ASP A 774 -26.00 23.62 11.39
N ALA A 775 -26.76 23.12 10.40
CA ALA A 775 -26.33 23.08 9.01
C ALA A 775 -26.06 24.47 8.43
N ALA A 776 -26.77 25.51 8.90
CA ALA A 776 -26.53 26.88 8.48
C ALA A 776 -25.18 27.41 9.02
N ARG A 777 -24.79 27.00 10.23
CA ARG A 777 -23.54 27.41 10.90
C ARG A 777 -22.33 26.56 10.55
N THR A 778 -22.52 25.32 10.11
CA THR A 778 -21.45 24.45 9.63
C THR A 778 -20.78 25.07 8.41
N ILE A 779 -19.45 25.19 8.43
CA ILE A 779 -18.67 26.03 7.51
C ILE A 779 -19.12 27.50 7.62
N SER A 780 -18.63 28.19 8.65
CA SER A 780 -18.89 29.62 8.87
C SER A 780 -17.87 30.50 8.17
N ASP A 781 -18.25 31.72 7.80
CA ASP A 781 -17.32 32.66 7.16
C ASP A 781 -16.11 32.94 8.05
N ASN A 782 -16.29 33.02 9.37
CA ASN A 782 -15.19 33.17 10.32
C ASN A 782 -14.19 32.00 10.29
N ASP A 783 -14.65 30.74 10.17
CA ASP A 783 -13.75 29.58 10.02
C ASP A 783 -12.97 29.65 8.70
N LEU A 784 -13.61 30.14 7.63
CA LEU A 784 -12.97 30.26 6.32
C LEU A 784 -11.99 31.44 6.24
N THR A 785 -12.31 32.59 6.84
CA THR A 785 -11.47 33.80 6.79
C THR A 785 -10.25 33.72 7.71
N ASN A 786 -10.33 33.00 8.82
CA ASN A 786 -9.23 32.85 9.77
C ASN A 786 -8.16 31.84 9.32
N ARG A 787 -8.40 31.09 8.24
CA ARG A 787 -7.42 30.16 7.67
C ARG A 787 -6.41 30.93 6.81
N ARG A 788 -5.14 30.99 7.27
CA ARG A 788 -4.04 31.48 6.43
C ARG A 788 -3.86 30.55 5.22
N ARG A 789 -3.91 31.13 4.02
CA ARG A 789 -3.54 30.42 2.79
C ARG A 789 -2.05 30.08 2.85
N ARG A 790 -1.71 28.79 2.93
CA ARG A 790 -0.30 28.33 2.88
C ARG A 790 0.37 28.61 1.54
N LEU A 791 -0.40 28.88 0.48
CA LEU A 791 0.13 29.29 -0.82
C LEU A 791 1.06 30.50 -0.68
N VAL A 792 0.65 31.53 0.06
CA VAL A 792 1.42 32.77 0.25
C VAL A 792 2.80 32.48 0.89
N THR A 793 2.85 31.55 1.85
CA THR A 793 4.10 31.07 2.44
C THR A 793 4.97 30.30 1.42
N TRP A 794 4.39 29.40 0.63
CA TRP A 794 5.15 28.67 -0.40
C TRP A 794 5.61 29.58 -1.54
N MET A 795 4.83 30.59 -1.92
CA MET A 795 5.21 31.61 -2.90
C MET A 795 6.41 32.40 -2.39
N GLY A 796 6.35 32.91 -1.15
CA GLY A 796 7.46 33.65 -0.53
C GLY A 796 8.71 32.79 -0.38
N ASN A 797 8.57 31.56 0.13
CA ASN A 797 9.69 30.62 0.22
C ASN A 797 10.32 30.34 -1.14
N THR A 798 9.53 30.23 -2.21
CA THR A 798 10.06 29.93 -3.55
C THR A 798 10.75 31.16 -4.14
N HIS A 799 10.07 32.30 -4.13
CA HIS A 799 10.52 33.53 -4.76
C HIS A 799 11.74 34.11 -4.04
N GLU A 800 11.70 34.29 -2.72
CA GLU A 800 12.81 34.84 -1.95
C GLU A 800 14.05 33.94 -1.98
N THR A 801 13.86 32.62 -2.03
CA THR A 801 14.99 31.69 -2.23
C THR A 801 15.58 31.80 -3.65
N MET A 802 14.79 32.10 -4.68
CA MET A 802 15.33 32.39 -6.03
C MET A 802 16.10 33.71 -6.06
N VAL A 803 15.61 34.75 -5.38
CA VAL A 803 16.32 36.03 -5.22
C VAL A 803 17.64 35.82 -4.48
N GLN A 804 17.62 35.08 -3.38
CA GLN A 804 18.80 34.79 -2.59
C GLN A 804 19.79 33.86 -3.33
N LEU A 805 19.31 32.97 -4.21
CA LEU A 805 20.17 32.19 -5.12
C LEU A 805 20.94 33.08 -6.10
N ILE A 806 20.31 34.13 -6.63
CA ILE A 806 20.95 35.11 -7.51
C ILE A 806 22.09 35.80 -6.75
N ASP A 807 21.84 36.26 -5.52
CA ASP A 807 22.86 36.86 -4.64
C ASP A 807 24.01 35.88 -4.32
N ILE A 808 23.70 34.60 -4.06
CA ILE A 808 24.69 33.55 -3.85
C ILE A 808 25.62 33.41 -5.08
N TYR A 809 25.06 33.39 -6.29
CA TYR A 809 25.84 33.31 -7.52
C TYR A 809 26.65 34.57 -7.84
N GLU A 810 26.11 35.74 -7.52
CA GLU A 810 26.76 37.03 -7.86
C GLU A 810 27.85 37.43 -6.87
N HIS A 811 27.68 37.12 -5.59
CA HIS A 811 28.45 37.77 -4.52
C HIS A 811 29.13 36.81 -3.57
N LEU A 812 28.61 35.58 -3.39
CA LEU A 812 29.15 34.63 -2.44
C LEU A 812 30.06 33.59 -3.11
N ILE A 813 29.53 32.80 -4.05
CA ILE A 813 30.28 31.71 -4.67
C ILE A 813 31.56 32.19 -5.39
N PRO A 814 31.59 33.32 -6.12
CA PRO A 814 32.82 33.83 -6.72
C PRO A 814 33.93 34.15 -5.71
N LYS A 815 33.60 34.32 -4.43
CA LYS A 815 34.59 34.51 -3.35
C LYS A 815 35.02 33.20 -2.69
N LEU A 816 34.22 32.14 -2.84
CA LEU A 816 34.45 30.82 -2.25
C LEU A 816 35.12 29.84 -3.21
N ILE A 817 35.08 30.10 -4.52
CA ILE A 817 35.55 29.19 -5.56
C ILE A 817 36.62 29.87 -6.42
N ASP A 818 37.85 29.39 -6.34
CA ASP A 818 38.98 29.78 -7.23
C ASP A 818 39.19 28.71 -8.32
N ASP A 819 38.19 28.51 -9.18
CA ASP A 819 38.20 27.55 -10.29
C ASP A 819 37.50 28.11 -11.54
N TYR A 820 38.29 28.48 -12.56
CA TYR A 820 37.82 29.11 -13.79
C TYR A 820 36.75 28.30 -14.56
N GLU A 821 36.78 26.97 -14.50
CA GLU A 821 35.77 26.14 -15.18
C GLU A 821 34.43 26.20 -14.44
N VAL A 822 34.48 26.21 -13.10
CA VAL A 822 33.28 26.39 -12.26
C VAL A 822 32.73 27.79 -12.44
N GLU A 823 33.57 28.83 -12.38
CA GLU A 823 33.16 30.23 -12.58
C GLU A 823 32.42 30.45 -13.90
N ALA A 824 32.95 29.90 -15.01
CA ALA A 824 32.30 30.00 -16.31
C ALA A 824 30.90 29.35 -16.32
N GLY A 825 30.73 28.23 -15.63
CA GLY A 825 29.43 27.58 -15.48
C GLY A 825 28.49 28.32 -14.54
N LEU A 826 28.98 28.92 -13.46
CA LEU A 826 28.19 29.75 -12.54
C LEU A 826 27.55 30.94 -13.26
N GLN A 827 28.23 31.55 -14.24
CA GLN A 827 27.65 32.60 -15.08
C GLN A 827 26.44 32.11 -15.90
N VAL A 828 26.47 30.85 -16.36
CA VAL A 828 25.32 30.22 -17.03
C VAL A 828 24.20 29.95 -16.03
N LEU A 829 24.52 29.44 -14.84
CA LEU A 829 23.53 29.19 -13.78
C LEU A 829 22.86 30.48 -13.31
N LEU A 830 23.61 31.57 -13.16
CA LEU A 830 23.10 32.90 -12.80
C LEU A 830 22.07 33.40 -13.83
N ARG A 831 22.37 33.22 -15.13
CA ARG A 831 21.42 33.58 -16.20
C ARG A 831 20.12 32.76 -16.10
N ILE A 832 20.24 31.47 -15.78
CA ILE A 832 19.08 30.59 -15.58
C ILE A 832 18.29 31.05 -14.34
N ALA A 833 18.94 31.33 -13.21
CA ALA A 833 18.32 31.79 -11.98
C ALA A 833 17.54 33.10 -12.16
N ARG A 834 18.14 34.10 -12.82
CA ARG A 834 17.45 35.35 -13.20
C ARG A 834 16.26 35.10 -14.14
N GLY A 835 16.40 34.14 -15.06
CA GLY A 835 15.29 33.71 -15.92
C GLY A 835 14.15 33.04 -15.15
N MET A 836 14.46 32.24 -14.14
CA MET A 836 13.47 31.58 -13.28
C MET A 836 12.73 32.58 -12.40
N GLU A 837 13.46 33.49 -11.74
CA GLU A 837 12.90 34.54 -10.88
C GLU A 837 12.00 35.48 -11.69
N SER A 838 12.48 36.01 -12.82
CA SER A 838 11.69 36.95 -13.64
C SER A 838 10.40 36.35 -14.20
N LYS A 839 10.36 35.04 -14.46
CA LYS A 839 9.13 34.32 -14.83
C LYS A 839 8.21 34.07 -13.63
N PHE A 840 8.79 33.86 -12.44
CA PHE A 840 8.05 33.52 -11.22
C PHE A 840 7.47 34.75 -10.51
N LYS A 841 8.16 35.89 -10.53
CA LYS A 841 7.75 37.14 -9.87
C LYS A 841 6.32 37.58 -10.23
N PRO A 842 5.90 37.57 -11.51
CA PRO A 842 4.51 37.89 -11.86
C PRO A 842 3.48 36.98 -11.17
N GLN A 843 3.82 35.72 -10.91
CA GLN A 843 2.95 34.78 -10.21
C GLN A 843 2.93 35.07 -8.70
N ALA A 844 4.08 35.43 -8.10
CA ALA A 844 4.15 35.89 -6.71
C ALA A 844 3.32 37.16 -6.48
N ASP A 845 3.39 38.12 -7.42
CA ASP A 845 2.57 39.34 -7.37
C ASP A 845 1.08 39.05 -7.53
N LYS A 846 0.72 38.10 -8.40
CA LYS A 846 -0.68 37.71 -8.67
C LYS A 846 -1.34 36.99 -7.49
N PHE A 847 -0.64 36.06 -6.84
CA PHE A 847 -1.20 35.23 -5.78
C PHE A 847 -0.84 35.71 -4.36
N GLY A 848 0.09 36.66 -4.24
CA GLY A 848 0.63 37.16 -2.99
C GLY A 848 1.70 36.25 -2.38
N GLU A 849 2.62 36.85 -1.62
CA GLU A 849 3.71 36.15 -0.93
C GLU A 849 3.95 36.64 0.50
N ASP A 850 4.46 35.76 1.37
CA ASP A 850 4.95 36.09 2.71
C ASP A 850 6.47 36.31 2.61
N ALA A 851 6.86 37.47 2.07
CA ALA A 851 8.26 37.80 1.79
C ALA A 851 9.11 37.79 3.08
N ALA A 852 8.55 38.16 4.23
CA ALA A 852 9.29 38.19 5.49
C ALA A 852 9.71 36.78 5.96
N GLU A 853 8.77 35.82 5.96
CA GLU A 853 9.08 34.42 6.27
C GLU A 853 9.97 33.79 5.19
N GLY A 854 9.70 34.08 3.91
CA GLY A 854 10.48 33.59 2.79
C GLY A 854 11.96 34.02 2.86
N LEU A 855 12.19 35.32 3.09
CA LEU A 855 13.51 35.90 3.25
C LEU A 855 14.24 35.31 4.46
N HIS A 856 13.57 35.25 5.62
CA HIS A 856 14.17 34.67 6.82
C HIS A 856 14.65 33.22 6.58
N ARG A 857 13.84 32.39 5.91
CA ARG A 857 14.24 31.02 5.56
C ARG A 857 15.37 30.98 4.55
N ALA A 858 15.34 31.83 3.52
CA ALA A 858 16.38 31.89 2.51
C ALA A 858 17.73 32.29 3.10
N GLU A 859 17.73 33.23 4.06
CA GLU A 859 18.91 33.66 4.83
C GLU A 859 19.44 32.53 5.73
N VAL A 860 18.59 31.91 6.54
CA VAL A 860 18.98 30.78 7.41
C VAL A 860 19.57 29.64 6.57
N LEU A 861 18.97 29.33 5.42
CA LEU A 861 19.46 28.29 4.52
C LEU A 861 20.82 28.66 3.92
N LYS A 862 21.02 29.92 3.51
CA LYS A 862 22.31 30.41 3.02
C LYS A 862 23.38 30.33 4.11
N GLU A 863 23.11 30.81 5.32
CA GLU A 863 24.05 30.80 6.44
C GLU A 863 24.40 29.38 6.91
N SER A 864 23.48 28.43 6.77
CA SER A 864 23.69 27.04 7.16
C SER A 864 24.46 26.22 6.12
N LEU A 865 24.28 26.53 4.83
CA LEU A 865 24.83 25.74 3.72
C LEU A 865 26.16 26.26 3.19
N PHE A 866 26.46 27.55 3.38
CA PHE A 866 27.69 28.15 2.88
C PHE A 866 28.55 28.69 4.02
N PRO A 867 29.89 28.51 3.96
CA PRO A 867 30.80 29.02 4.97
C PRO A 867 30.80 30.55 5.03
N ARG A 868 31.13 31.11 6.20
CA ARG A 868 31.30 32.57 6.38
C ARG A 868 32.59 33.04 5.68
N GLU A 869 32.61 34.28 5.20
CA GLU A 869 33.73 34.86 4.42
C GLU A 869 35.10 34.81 5.14
N ASP A 870 35.10 34.58 6.46
CA ASP A 870 36.23 34.59 7.38
C ASP A 870 36.71 33.20 7.85
N SER A 871 36.17 32.10 7.30
CA SER A 871 36.64 30.73 7.60
C SER A 871 37.96 30.38 6.88
N ARG A 872 38.86 29.62 7.54
CA ARG A 872 40.15 29.18 6.97
C ARG A 872 39.97 28.28 5.75
N HIS A 873 40.78 28.53 4.72
CA HIS A 873 40.81 27.74 3.49
C HIS A 873 41.13 26.26 3.73
N THR A 874 40.26 25.37 3.26
CA THR A 874 40.45 23.91 3.24
C THR A 874 40.67 23.41 1.81
N GLU A 875 41.22 22.21 1.64
CA GLU A 875 41.46 21.61 0.31
C GLU A 875 40.15 21.23 -0.43
N TYR A 876 38.98 21.40 0.20
CA TYR A 876 37.67 20.99 -0.31
C TYR A 876 36.68 22.16 -0.51
N GLU A 877 37.12 23.42 -0.40
CA GLU A 877 36.22 24.59 -0.47
C GLU A 877 35.29 24.61 -1.69
N VAL A 878 35.84 24.29 -2.87
CA VAL A 878 35.06 24.22 -4.11
C VAL A 878 33.99 23.12 -4.03
N LEU A 879 34.30 22.00 -3.39
CA LEU A 879 33.38 20.88 -3.21
C LEU A 879 32.29 21.22 -2.20
N ASP A 880 32.65 21.83 -1.07
CA ASP A 880 31.71 22.26 -0.02
C ASP A 880 30.73 23.31 -0.56
N ALA A 881 31.22 24.31 -1.31
CA ALA A 881 30.38 25.30 -1.94
C ALA A 881 29.43 24.69 -3.00
N LEU A 882 29.90 23.70 -3.78
CA LEU A 882 29.05 22.99 -4.74
C LEU A 882 28.01 22.09 -4.06
N GLN A 883 28.35 21.43 -2.95
CA GLN A 883 27.40 20.63 -2.16
C GLN A 883 26.34 21.50 -1.49
N GLY A 884 26.75 22.62 -0.88
CA GLY A 884 25.83 23.64 -0.35
C GLY A 884 24.88 24.15 -1.43
N LEU A 885 25.40 24.40 -2.63
CA LEU A 885 24.58 24.77 -3.79
C LEU A 885 23.62 23.65 -4.22
N GLU A 886 24.05 22.39 -4.24
CA GLU A 886 23.15 21.26 -4.55
C GLU A 886 21.98 21.19 -3.56
N MET A 887 22.27 21.33 -2.25
CA MET A 887 21.26 21.34 -1.20
C MET A 887 20.31 22.53 -1.34
N TYR A 888 20.84 23.73 -1.64
CA TYR A 888 20.03 24.94 -1.83
C TYR A 888 19.09 24.80 -3.04
N LEU A 889 19.60 24.29 -4.17
CA LEU A 889 18.78 23.96 -5.34
C LEU A 889 17.75 22.87 -5.02
N GLY A 890 18.10 21.89 -4.17
CA GLY A 890 17.17 20.88 -3.66
C GLY A 890 16.02 21.45 -2.84
N TYR A 891 16.26 22.51 -2.06
CA TYR A 891 15.21 23.22 -1.33
C TYR A 891 14.26 23.98 -2.27
N ILE A 892 14.79 24.69 -3.27
CA ILE A 892 13.95 25.32 -4.31
C ILE A 892 13.13 24.27 -5.05
N ALA A 893 13.72 23.10 -5.34
CA ALA A 893 13.02 22.00 -6.00
C ALA A 893 11.85 21.51 -5.15
N SER A 894 12.06 21.40 -3.83
CA SER A 894 11.02 21.01 -2.87
C SER A 894 9.88 22.04 -2.83
N CYS A 895 10.21 23.33 -2.88
CA CYS A 895 9.21 24.40 -2.92
C CYS A 895 8.41 24.37 -4.24
N LEU A 896 9.07 24.24 -5.39
CA LEU A 896 8.38 24.11 -6.68
C LEU A 896 7.56 22.80 -6.77
N ASN A 897 8.04 21.70 -6.19
CA ASN A 897 7.28 20.44 -6.10
C ASN A 897 6.01 20.61 -5.27
N ALA A 898 6.07 21.37 -4.18
CA ALA A 898 4.89 21.70 -3.38
C ALA A 898 3.92 22.62 -4.14
N LEU A 899 4.43 23.51 -5.00
CA LEU A 899 3.62 24.41 -5.82
C LEU A 899 3.01 23.76 -7.06
N GLN A 900 3.61 22.69 -7.60
CA GLN A 900 3.10 21.99 -8.79
C GLN A 900 1.63 21.55 -8.67
N PRO A 901 1.20 20.80 -7.63
CA PRO A 901 -0.21 20.44 -7.49
C PRO A 901 -1.09 21.65 -7.20
N VAL A 902 -0.54 22.70 -6.60
CA VAL A 902 -1.29 23.92 -6.26
C VAL A 902 -1.56 24.77 -7.50
N SER A 903 -0.57 24.94 -8.37
CA SER A 903 -0.71 25.68 -9.63
C SER A 903 -1.74 25.04 -10.57
N GLN A 904 -1.83 23.71 -10.53
CA GLN A 904 -2.85 22.95 -11.24
C GLN A 904 -4.23 23.04 -10.56
N ALA A 905 -4.28 22.97 -9.22
CA ALA A 905 -5.53 23.06 -8.46
C ALA A 905 -6.20 24.44 -8.54
N VAL A 906 -5.46 25.53 -8.83
CA VAL A 906 -6.02 26.85 -9.10
C VAL A 906 -6.39 27.07 -10.57
N TRP A 907 -6.12 26.07 -11.42
CA TRP A 907 -6.40 26.05 -12.87
C TRP A 907 -5.83 27.24 -13.64
N ASP A 908 -4.64 27.70 -13.27
CA ASP A 908 -3.95 28.80 -13.95
C ASP A 908 -2.85 28.26 -14.87
N GLU A 909 -3.08 28.31 -16.18
CA GLU A 909 -2.18 27.73 -17.18
C GLU A 909 -0.79 28.38 -17.16
N GLU A 910 -0.75 29.70 -17.00
CA GLU A 910 0.50 30.45 -16.92
C GLU A 910 1.30 30.05 -15.68
N PHE A 911 0.65 29.98 -14.51
CA PHE A 911 1.32 29.55 -13.29
C PHE A 911 1.82 28.11 -13.38
N CYS A 912 1.01 27.18 -13.92
CA CYS A 912 1.43 25.79 -14.13
C CYS A 912 2.63 25.70 -15.09
N ALA A 913 2.64 26.47 -16.17
CA ALA A 913 3.73 26.53 -17.12
C ALA A 913 5.01 27.08 -16.47
N VAL A 914 4.90 28.18 -15.71
CA VAL A 914 6.03 28.80 -15.00
C VAL A 914 6.65 27.83 -13.98
N VAL A 915 5.85 27.15 -13.15
CA VAL A 915 6.38 26.16 -12.18
C VAL A 915 7.06 25.00 -12.91
N SER A 916 6.48 24.50 -13.99
CA SER A 916 7.04 23.40 -14.78
C SER A 916 8.34 23.79 -15.50
N ASP A 917 8.39 24.99 -16.08
CA ASP A 917 9.57 25.55 -16.71
C ASP A 917 10.70 25.77 -15.71
N ASN A 918 10.38 26.36 -14.55
CA ASN A 918 11.34 26.57 -13.46
C ASN A 918 11.86 25.25 -12.91
N MET A 919 11.01 24.21 -12.80
CA MET A 919 11.44 22.87 -12.42
C MET A 919 12.42 22.27 -13.45
N ARG A 920 12.15 22.45 -14.75
CA ARG A 920 13.04 21.99 -15.83
C ARG A 920 14.39 22.70 -15.78
N ASP A 921 14.38 24.02 -15.62
CA ASP A 921 15.59 24.83 -15.51
C ASP A 921 16.39 24.48 -14.26
N LEU A 922 15.73 24.27 -13.12
CA LEU A 922 16.36 23.83 -11.88
C LEU A 922 17.01 22.45 -12.01
N ARG A 923 16.35 21.48 -12.68
CA ARG A 923 16.95 20.16 -12.97
C ARG A 923 18.21 20.28 -13.80
N ARG A 924 18.28 21.23 -14.75
CA ARG A 924 19.49 21.51 -15.53
C ARG A 924 20.61 22.05 -14.64
N MET A 925 20.29 22.96 -13.72
CA MET A 925 21.24 23.49 -12.74
C MET A 925 21.77 22.38 -11.82
N GLN A 926 20.88 21.56 -11.25
CA GLN A 926 21.25 20.41 -10.42
C GLN A 926 22.11 19.38 -11.18
N ALA A 927 21.77 19.08 -12.44
CA ALA A 927 22.56 18.17 -13.26
C ALA A 927 23.99 18.69 -13.50
N TRP A 928 24.13 20.00 -13.72
CA TRP A 928 25.45 20.62 -13.84
C TRP A 928 26.21 20.57 -12.52
N VAL A 929 25.58 20.98 -11.40
CA VAL A 929 26.23 20.98 -10.08
C VAL A 929 26.67 19.56 -9.69
N ARG A 930 25.79 18.55 -9.82
CA ARG A 930 26.14 17.14 -9.58
C ARG A 930 27.28 16.65 -10.44
N LYS A 931 27.33 17.09 -11.70
CA LYS A 931 28.46 16.76 -12.58
C LYS A 931 29.75 17.38 -12.05
N GLN A 932 29.74 18.63 -11.62
CA GLN A 932 30.93 19.27 -11.06
C GLN A 932 31.35 18.65 -9.73
N ILE A 933 30.40 18.34 -8.85
CA ILE A 933 30.65 17.56 -7.63
C ILE A 933 31.28 16.22 -8.00
N LYS A 934 30.75 15.49 -8.98
CA LYS A 934 31.32 14.20 -9.40
C LYS A 934 32.74 14.31 -9.96
N VAL A 935 33.05 15.39 -10.68
CA VAL A 935 34.37 15.63 -11.28
C VAL A 935 35.41 16.06 -10.23
N ARG A 936 35.00 16.87 -9.25
CA ARG A 936 35.86 17.51 -8.23
C ARG A 936 35.82 16.85 -6.87
N ALA A 937 34.85 15.98 -6.60
CA ALA A 937 34.91 15.06 -5.49
C ALA A 937 36.25 14.32 -5.61
N PRO A 938 37.01 14.17 -4.53
CA PRO A 938 38.27 13.43 -4.56
C PRO A 938 37.98 12.12 -5.27
N GLN A 939 38.60 11.93 -6.44
CA GLN A 939 38.48 10.68 -7.15
C GLN A 939 39.25 9.67 -6.32
N THR A 940 38.57 9.08 -5.35
CA THR A 940 38.87 7.71 -4.97
C THR A 940 38.86 6.96 -6.29
N LEU A 941 40.02 6.45 -6.68
CA LEU A 941 40.14 5.47 -7.72
C LEU A 941 39.32 4.26 -7.26
N LEU A 942 38.01 4.28 -7.53
CA LEU A 942 37.18 3.10 -7.51
C LEU A 942 37.66 2.28 -8.70
N VAL A 943 38.70 1.49 -8.48
CA VAL A 943 38.98 0.32 -9.32
C VAL A 943 37.65 -0.43 -9.41
N PRO A 944 37.11 -0.68 -10.61
CA PRO A 944 35.89 -1.45 -10.73
C PRO A 944 36.18 -2.82 -10.09
N ALA A 945 35.56 -3.10 -8.95
CA ALA A 945 35.36 -4.47 -8.53
C ALA A 945 34.51 -5.10 -9.62
N LEU A 946 35.15 -5.87 -10.50
CA LEU A 946 34.47 -6.66 -11.51
C LEU A 946 33.46 -7.57 -10.78
N PRO A 947 32.20 -7.62 -11.25
CA PRO A 947 31.24 -8.55 -10.70
C PRO A 947 31.63 -9.98 -11.10
N GLY A 948 31.90 -10.81 -10.09
CA GLY A 948 32.01 -12.26 -10.26
C GLY A 948 33.42 -12.77 -10.46
N GLY A 949 33.87 -13.60 -9.53
CA GLY A 949 35.10 -14.35 -9.66
C GLY A 949 35.25 -15.36 -8.52
N ASP A 950 34.57 -16.50 -8.65
CA ASP A 950 34.70 -17.64 -7.73
C ASP A 950 36.13 -18.21 -7.61
N TYR A 951 37.11 -17.67 -8.34
CA TYR A 951 38.50 -18.13 -8.35
C TYR A 951 39.39 -17.55 -7.22
N ILE A 952 39.14 -16.32 -6.74
CA ILE A 952 39.96 -15.70 -5.65
C ILE A 952 39.61 -16.32 -4.28
N ARG A 953 38.35 -16.74 -4.13
CA ARG A 953 37.88 -17.41 -2.92
C ARG A 953 38.58 -18.73 -2.67
N ASP A 954 39.09 -19.42 -3.69
CA ASP A 954 39.76 -20.72 -3.51
C ASP A 954 41.19 -20.58 -2.96
N ILE A 955 41.95 -19.57 -3.38
CA ILE A 955 43.28 -19.26 -2.82
C ILE A 955 43.14 -18.82 -1.35
N ALA A 956 42.16 -17.94 -1.06
CA ALA A 956 41.88 -17.48 0.29
C ALA A 956 41.20 -18.56 1.17
N ARG A 957 40.37 -19.45 0.61
CA ARG A 957 39.74 -20.58 1.34
C ARG A 957 40.77 -21.60 1.79
N GLU A 958 41.74 -21.93 0.95
CA GLU A 958 42.69 -22.99 1.30
C GLU A 958 43.75 -22.51 2.30
N GLN A 959 44.09 -21.23 2.28
CA GLN A 959 44.80 -20.53 3.37
C GLN A 959 43.97 -20.53 4.67
N ARG A 960 42.65 -20.28 4.62
CA ARG A 960 41.74 -20.35 5.79
C ARG A 960 41.60 -21.76 6.36
N ARG A 961 41.78 -22.82 5.55
CA ARG A 961 41.65 -24.23 5.98
C ARG A 961 42.85 -24.74 6.77
N ARG A 962 44.07 -24.25 6.49
CA ARG A 962 45.26 -24.61 7.27
C ARG A 962 45.33 -23.76 8.55
N LYS A 963 44.57 -24.17 9.58
CA LYS A 963 44.82 -23.74 10.97
C LYS A 963 46.21 -24.25 11.40
N SER A 964 47.24 -23.45 11.19
CA SER A 964 48.44 -23.50 12.02
C SER A 964 48.92 -22.07 12.31
N PRO A 965 48.66 -21.55 13.51
CA PRO A 965 49.16 -20.27 13.96
C PRO A 965 50.63 -20.46 14.35
N THR A 966 51.56 -19.72 13.73
CA THR A 966 52.83 -19.24 14.31
C THR A 966 53.78 -18.76 13.19
N ASN A 967 53.84 -17.43 13.01
CA ASN A 967 55.00 -16.62 12.54
C ASN A 967 54.65 -15.38 11.69
N GLY A 968 53.37 -15.02 11.53
CA GLY A 968 53.01 -13.79 10.84
C GLY A 968 51.69 -13.19 11.33
N GLN A 969 51.65 -12.68 12.56
CA GLN A 969 50.62 -11.72 12.96
C GLN A 969 51.28 -10.36 13.11
N GLU A 970 50.60 -9.32 12.70
CA GLU A 970 51.06 -7.95 12.94
C GLU A 970 49.91 -7.10 13.46
N ARG A 971 50.23 -6.18 14.36
CA ARG A 971 49.27 -5.20 14.87
C ARG A 971 49.41 -3.96 14.00
N VAL A 972 48.28 -3.54 13.42
CA VAL A 972 48.23 -2.38 12.53
C VAL A 972 47.16 -1.41 13.05
N PRO A 973 47.32 -0.10 12.81
CA PRO A 973 46.23 0.86 13.02
C PRO A 973 44.94 0.40 12.32
N ILE A 974 43.76 0.67 12.89
CA ILE A 974 42.47 0.24 12.30
C ILE A 974 42.30 0.66 10.84
N THR A 975 42.86 1.80 10.45
CA THR A 975 42.87 2.33 9.09
C THR A 975 43.74 1.50 8.14
N GLU A 976 44.84 0.94 8.64
CA GLU A 976 45.75 0.05 7.89
C GLU A 976 45.29 -1.42 7.92
N GLY A 977 44.33 -1.74 8.79
CA GLY A 977 43.68 -3.04 8.86
C GLY A 977 42.73 -3.32 7.70
N VAL A 978 42.20 -2.29 7.02
CA VAL A 978 41.24 -2.46 5.91
C VAL A 978 41.86 -3.26 4.77
N GLY A 979 41.15 -4.30 4.31
CA GLY A 979 41.63 -5.26 3.33
C GLY A 979 42.53 -6.36 3.90
N ARG A 980 42.78 -6.39 5.22
CA ARG A 980 43.50 -7.46 5.92
C ARG A 980 42.50 -8.42 6.58
N ILE A 981 43.00 -9.55 7.09
CA ILE A 981 42.20 -10.53 7.83
C ILE A 981 42.47 -10.38 9.32
N ALA A 982 41.41 -10.26 10.13
CA ALA A 982 41.50 -10.22 11.58
C ALA A 982 42.09 -11.52 12.13
N ALA A 983 43.09 -11.43 13.00
CA ALA A 983 43.77 -12.58 13.58
C ALA A 983 43.09 -13.11 14.86
N CYS A 984 42.26 -12.29 15.51
CA CYS A 984 41.51 -12.62 16.71
C CYS A 984 40.18 -11.84 16.77
N ASP A 985 39.29 -12.22 17.68
CA ASP A 985 38.10 -11.44 17.99
C ASP A 985 38.50 -10.12 18.66
N HIS A 986 37.93 -9.02 18.20
CA HIS A 986 38.10 -7.69 18.76
C HIS A 986 36.81 -7.29 19.49
N ALA A 987 36.82 -7.48 20.80
CA ALA A 987 35.72 -7.08 21.67
C ALA A 987 35.81 -5.60 22.07
N SER A 988 34.65 -4.98 22.24
CA SER A 988 34.52 -3.59 22.67
C SER A 988 35.03 -3.38 24.10
N PRO A 989 36.01 -2.49 24.34
CA PRO A 989 36.49 -2.19 25.69
C PRO A 989 35.58 -1.20 26.44
N LEU A 990 34.64 -0.55 25.76
CA LEU A 990 33.75 0.48 26.28
C LEU A 990 32.29 0.18 25.94
N SER A 991 31.39 0.83 26.67
CA SER A 991 29.97 0.85 26.30
C SER A 991 29.71 2.10 25.47
N THR A 992 28.83 2.01 24.47
CA THR A 992 28.39 3.15 23.66
C THR A 992 26.86 3.30 23.77
N PRO A 993 26.35 4.44 24.26
CA PRO A 993 27.08 5.51 24.96
C PRO A 993 27.69 5.00 26.28
N GLU A 994 28.70 5.70 26.82
CA GLU A 994 29.45 5.25 28.00
C GLU A 994 28.67 5.46 29.32
N PHE A 995 27.73 6.40 29.31
CA PHE A 995 26.87 6.77 30.42
C PHE A 995 25.47 7.11 29.91
N ASP A 996 24.51 7.16 30.84
CA ASP A 996 23.17 7.59 30.51
C ASP A 996 23.18 9.05 30.05
N SER A 997 22.73 9.29 28.82
CA SER A 997 22.81 10.58 28.16
C SER A 997 21.46 11.02 27.60
N SER A 998 21.30 12.32 27.34
CA SER A 998 20.07 12.82 26.71
C SER A 998 20.03 12.49 25.23
N ALA A 999 18.89 11.99 24.74
CA ALA A 999 18.66 11.74 23.32
C ALA A 999 18.42 13.04 22.52
N MET A 1000 18.21 14.16 23.20
CA MET A 1000 17.89 15.45 22.59
C MET A 1000 18.06 16.62 23.56
N ASP A 1001 18.01 17.86 23.05
CA ASP A 1001 18.09 19.08 23.86
C ASP A 1001 16.80 19.34 24.64
N GLY A 1002 16.94 19.74 25.91
CA GLY A 1002 15.80 20.04 26.77
C GLY A 1002 16.18 20.27 28.22
N PHE A 1003 15.33 19.83 29.15
CA PHE A 1003 15.55 19.95 30.60
C PHE A 1003 15.44 18.59 31.27
N ALA A 1004 16.52 18.17 31.95
CA ALA A 1004 16.51 17.05 32.86
C ALA A 1004 15.67 17.41 34.09
N ILE A 1005 14.63 16.63 34.35
CA ILE A 1005 13.67 16.82 35.46
C ILE A 1005 13.35 15.50 36.17
N PRO A 1006 12.87 15.55 37.43
CA PRO A 1006 12.23 14.40 38.08
C PRO A 1006 10.83 14.16 37.51
N SER A 1007 10.66 13.12 36.70
CA SER A 1007 9.40 12.77 36.01
C SER A 1007 8.21 12.66 36.96
N ALA A 1008 8.41 12.13 38.17
CA ALA A 1008 7.38 11.99 39.21
C ALA A 1008 6.68 13.31 39.57
N ARG A 1009 7.37 14.46 39.43
CA ARG A 1009 6.82 15.80 39.71
C ARG A 1009 5.88 16.31 38.61
N THR A 1010 5.78 15.61 37.48
CA THR A 1010 4.90 15.96 36.36
C THR A 1010 3.60 15.12 36.30
N LEU A 1011 3.40 14.16 37.23
CA LEU A 1011 2.32 13.16 37.15
C LEU A 1011 0.91 13.75 36.95
N TYR A 1012 0.65 14.94 37.52
CA TYR A 1012 -0.62 15.65 37.44
C TYR A 1012 -0.57 16.92 36.59
N ALA A 1013 0.51 17.15 35.84
CA ALA A 1013 0.67 18.33 35.00
C ALA A 1013 -0.39 18.37 33.88
N SER A 1014 -1.02 19.53 33.71
CA SER A 1014 -1.99 19.80 32.64
C SER A 1014 -1.82 21.23 32.12
N PRO A 1015 -2.42 21.61 30.97
CA PRO A 1015 -2.43 22.99 30.52
C PRO A 1015 -3.03 23.96 31.55
N GLU A 1016 -4.04 23.53 32.30
CA GLU A 1016 -4.71 24.31 33.34
C GLU A 1016 -3.94 24.32 34.66
N THR A 1017 -3.06 23.33 34.90
CA THR A 1017 -2.27 23.18 36.12
C THR A 1017 -0.86 22.67 35.78
N PRO A 1018 0.02 23.52 35.22
CA PRO A 1018 1.34 23.10 34.79
C PRO A 1018 2.27 22.81 35.98
N ALA A 1019 3.17 21.84 35.81
CA ALA A 1019 4.23 21.58 36.78
C ALA A 1019 5.41 22.53 36.50
N SER A 1020 5.86 23.25 37.53
CA SER A 1020 6.92 24.24 37.40
C SER A 1020 8.22 23.78 38.06
N PHE A 1021 9.35 24.08 37.42
CA PHE A 1021 10.68 23.68 37.86
C PHE A 1021 11.66 24.86 37.80
N ARG A 1022 12.65 24.89 38.71
CA ARG A 1022 13.70 25.91 38.76
C ARG A 1022 14.94 25.41 38.00
N VAL A 1023 15.37 26.13 36.96
CA VAL A 1023 16.61 25.79 36.24
C VAL A 1023 17.82 26.12 37.12
N ARG A 1024 18.66 25.12 37.40
CA ARG A 1024 19.82 25.22 38.33
C ARG A 1024 21.19 25.08 37.66
N GLY A 1025 21.22 24.85 36.34
CA GLY A 1025 22.45 24.72 35.58
C GLY A 1025 22.16 24.26 34.17
N ILE A 1026 23.23 24.25 33.37
CA ILE A 1026 23.26 23.76 31.99
C ILE A 1026 24.36 22.70 31.92
N VAL A 1027 24.15 21.62 31.17
CA VAL A 1027 25.18 20.62 30.87
C VAL A 1027 25.22 20.36 29.36
N ALA A 1028 26.36 20.69 28.75
CA ALA A 1028 26.63 20.40 27.34
C ALA A 1028 27.22 18.98 27.16
N ALA A 1029 27.22 18.48 25.93
CA ALA A 1029 27.85 17.21 25.61
C ALA A 1029 29.36 17.26 25.93
N GLY A 1030 29.83 16.28 26.69
CA GLY A 1030 31.23 16.21 27.14
C GLY A 1030 31.55 16.97 28.44
N GLU A 1031 30.58 17.68 29.04
CA GLU A 1031 30.75 18.30 30.36
C GLU A 1031 30.27 17.38 31.50
N GLU A 1032 30.92 17.48 32.67
CA GLU A 1032 30.41 16.79 33.86
C GLU A 1032 29.19 17.54 34.42
N PRO A 1033 28.08 16.85 34.75
CA PRO A 1033 26.87 17.50 35.20
C PRO A 1033 27.07 18.28 36.51
N PRO A 1034 26.41 19.44 36.69
CA PRO A 1034 26.51 20.22 37.91
C PRO A 1034 25.97 19.43 39.12
N THR A 1035 26.69 19.46 40.24
CA THR A 1035 26.22 18.87 41.51
C THR A 1035 25.16 19.78 42.14
N ILE A 1036 23.90 19.34 42.16
CA ILE A 1036 22.80 20.09 42.78
C ILE A 1036 22.75 19.76 44.28
N ARG A 1037 23.24 20.68 45.13
CA ARG A 1037 23.28 20.55 46.59
C ARG A 1037 22.07 21.22 47.27
N GLY A 1038 21.43 20.54 48.23
CA GLY A 1038 20.49 21.14 49.21
C GLY A 1038 19.08 20.54 49.26
N CYS A 1039 18.51 20.43 50.46
CA CYS A 1039 17.09 20.15 50.68
C CYS A 1039 16.23 21.30 50.12
N ILE A 1040 15.09 20.95 49.53
CA ILE A 1040 14.10 21.87 48.94
C ILE A 1040 13.69 22.92 49.99
N THR A 1041 14.29 24.11 49.93
CA THR A 1041 13.82 25.31 50.64
C THR A 1041 13.30 26.38 49.68
N ASP A 1042 13.23 26.06 48.38
CA ASP A 1042 12.66 26.92 47.33
C ASP A 1042 11.35 26.32 46.80
N ASP A 1043 10.39 27.17 46.45
CA ASP A 1043 9.00 26.80 46.08
C ASP A 1043 8.85 25.83 44.87
N PHE A 1044 9.93 25.42 44.21
CA PHE A 1044 9.88 24.56 43.01
C PHE A 1044 11.02 23.52 42.94
N PRO A 1045 10.76 22.30 42.43
CA PRO A 1045 11.78 21.28 42.19
C PRO A 1045 12.84 21.72 41.17
N PRO A 1046 14.08 21.19 41.24
CA PRO A 1046 15.15 21.58 40.32
C PRO A 1046 14.97 20.98 38.92
N ALA A 1047 15.45 21.71 37.91
CA ALA A 1047 15.66 21.29 36.54
C ALA A 1047 17.10 21.63 36.12
N VAL A 1048 17.69 20.83 35.22
CA VAL A 1048 18.98 21.13 34.60
C VAL A 1048 18.79 21.13 33.10
N GLU A 1049 19.18 22.21 32.44
CA GLU A 1049 19.18 22.28 30.98
C GLU A 1049 20.23 21.30 30.44
N ILE A 1050 19.82 20.38 29.56
CA ILE A 1050 20.65 19.26 29.12
C ILE A 1050 20.64 19.18 27.59
N MET A 1051 21.83 19.16 27.00
CA MET A 1051 22.02 19.05 25.55
C MET A 1051 22.06 17.58 25.10
N THR A 1052 21.85 17.35 23.81
CA THR A 1052 21.94 16.03 23.18
C THR A 1052 23.31 15.42 23.42
N GLY A 1053 23.36 14.18 23.93
CA GLY A 1053 24.59 13.47 24.27
C GLY A 1053 25.21 13.85 25.62
N ALA A 1054 24.67 14.84 26.33
CA ALA A 1054 25.14 15.18 27.68
C ALA A 1054 24.69 14.16 28.73
N LYS A 1055 25.53 13.95 29.74
CA LYS A 1055 25.31 12.99 30.84
C LYS A 1055 24.17 13.46 31.75
N PHE A 1056 23.30 12.54 32.16
CA PHE A 1056 22.22 12.88 33.10
C PHE A 1056 22.79 13.28 34.48
N PRO A 1057 22.30 14.38 35.09
CA PRO A 1057 22.75 14.81 36.42
C PRO A 1057 22.29 13.85 37.53
N ALA A 1058 23.15 13.66 38.53
CA ALA A 1058 22.81 12.93 39.75
C ALA A 1058 22.21 13.88 40.81
N HIS A 1059 21.30 13.36 41.64
CA HIS A 1059 20.72 14.11 42.77
C HIS A 1059 21.23 13.53 44.09
N GLU A 1060 21.65 14.38 45.04
CA GLU A 1060 22.22 13.92 46.33
C GLU A 1060 21.16 13.35 47.30
N ALA A 1061 19.88 13.72 47.17
CA ALA A 1061 18.80 13.24 48.05
C ALA A 1061 18.20 11.89 47.57
N PRO A 1062 18.02 10.89 48.47
CA PRO A 1062 17.39 9.61 48.12
C PRO A 1062 15.91 9.79 47.69
N GLY A 1063 15.58 9.41 46.46
CA GLY A 1063 14.19 9.36 45.95
C GLY A 1063 13.79 10.39 44.89
N GLU A 1064 14.63 11.37 44.56
CA GLU A 1064 14.35 12.38 43.52
C GLU A 1064 15.47 12.42 42.48
N SER A 1065 15.53 11.44 41.57
CA SER A 1065 16.52 11.42 40.48
C SER A 1065 16.04 12.19 39.25
N PHE A 1066 16.94 12.93 38.59
CA PHE A 1066 16.71 13.38 37.21
C PHE A 1066 16.61 12.15 36.31
N ASP A 1067 15.38 11.77 35.97
CA ASP A 1067 15.09 10.51 35.30
C ASP A 1067 14.41 10.69 33.95
N ALA A 1068 14.15 11.92 33.52
CA ALA A 1068 13.62 12.22 32.20
C ALA A 1068 14.16 13.56 31.68
N CYS A 1069 14.28 13.68 30.36
CA CYS A 1069 14.52 14.95 29.68
C CYS A 1069 13.21 15.41 29.00
N VAL A 1070 12.72 16.60 29.34
CA VAL A 1070 11.60 17.24 28.64
C VAL A 1070 12.14 18.18 27.57
N LYS A 1071 11.61 18.09 26.36
CA LYS A 1071 12.08 18.88 25.22
C LYS A 1071 11.80 20.36 25.41
N TYR A 1072 12.64 21.23 24.84
CA TYR A 1072 12.39 22.67 24.82
C TYR A 1072 11.01 23.06 24.30
N GLU A 1073 10.59 22.48 23.18
CA GLU A 1073 9.28 22.68 22.53
C GLU A 1073 8.08 22.34 23.42
N ASP A 1074 8.29 21.53 24.47
CA ASP A 1074 7.28 21.10 25.44
C ASP A 1074 7.35 21.88 26.76
N THR A 1075 8.19 22.93 26.82
CA THR A 1075 8.38 23.78 28.00
C THR A 1075 8.28 25.26 27.64
N TRP A 1076 7.95 26.10 28.62
CA TRP A 1076 8.07 27.55 28.49
C TRP A 1076 8.54 28.17 29.80
N TYR A 1077 9.23 29.31 29.72
CA TYR A 1077 9.64 30.07 30.89
C TYR A 1077 8.46 30.84 31.49
N CYS A 1078 8.32 30.84 32.81
CA CYS A 1078 7.31 31.63 33.51
C CYS A 1078 7.64 33.14 33.40
N PRO A 1079 6.77 33.97 32.80
CA PRO A 1079 7.04 35.40 32.62
C PRO A 1079 7.24 36.15 33.94
N GLU A 1080 6.54 35.71 34.99
CA GLU A 1080 6.53 36.36 36.32
C GLU A 1080 7.67 35.87 37.24
N ARG A 1081 8.37 34.79 36.89
CA ARG A 1081 9.38 34.15 37.76
C ARG A 1081 10.63 33.76 36.96
N LYS A 1082 11.67 34.58 37.06
CA LYS A 1082 12.95 34.38 36.35
C LYS A 1082 13.58 33.02 36.70
N GLY A 1083 13.97 32.26 35.68
CA GLY A 1083 14.63 30.95 35.83
C GLY A 1083 13.69 29.78 36.18
N VAL A 1084 12.37 29.96 36.04
CA VAL A 1084 11.38 28.90 36.20
C VAL A 1084 10.84 28.47 34.84
N ILE A 1085 10.83 27.17 34.58
CA ILE A 1085 10.16 26.57 33.42
C ILE A 1085 8.86 25.90 33.87
N SER A 1086 7.90 25.78 32.95
CA SER A 1086 6.64 25.06 33.15
C SER A 1086 6.46 23.96 32.12
N VAL A 1087 5.86 22.86 32.57
CA VAL A 1087 5.57 21.67 31.79
C VAL A 1087 4.06 21.39 31.87
N SER A 1088 3.37 21.36 30.72
CA SER A 1088 1.90 21.27 30.63
C SER A 1088 1.36 19.84 30.51
N LYS A 1089 2.23 18.82 30.51
CA LYS A 1089 1.85 17.41 30.37
C LYS A 1089 2.76 16.50 31.20
N PRO A 1090 2.27 15.35 31.67
CA PRO A 1090 3.12 14.39 32.36
C PRO A 1090 4.23 13.86 31.45
N VAL A 1091 5.45 13.81 31.98
CA VAL A 1091 6.65 13.31 31.32
C VAL A 1091 6.93 11.91 31.88
N PRO A 1092 6.97 10.85 31.05
CA PRO A 1092 7.30 9.50 31.52
C PRO A 1092 8.73 9.40 32.06
N ARG A 1093 8.95 8.49 33.01
CA ARG A 1093 10.30 8.10 33.45
C ARG A 1093 11.11 7.58 32.25
N ASN A 1094 12.38 7.94 32.18
CA ASN A 1094 13.34 7.66 31.10
C ASN A 1094 12.97 8.29 29.76
N ALA A 1095 12.03 9.23 29.70
CA ALA A 1095 11.73 9.94 28.46
C ALA A 1095 12.99 10.67 27.97
N ASN A 1096 13.30 10.45 26.68
CA ASN A 1096 14.43 11.07 25.98
C ASN A 1096 15.80 10.79 26.63
N ARG A 1097 15.98 9.62 27.27
CA ARG A 1097 17.25 9.15 27.85
C ARG A 1097 17.78 7.96 27.04
N ARG A 1098 19.07 7.99 26.68
CA ARG A 1098 19.82 6.86 26.13
C ARG A 1098 20.61 6.20 27.26
N PHE A 1099 20.59 4.88 27.35
CA PHE A 1099 21.26 4.15 28.43
C PHE A 1099 22.70 3.81 28.08
N ALA A 1100 23.55 3.74 29.10
CA ALA A 1100 24.92 3.27 28.92
C ALA A 1100 24.96 1.87 28.31
N GLY A 1101 25.63 1.71 27.17
CA GLY A 1101 25.78 0.42 26.46
C GLY A 1101 24.56 -0.04 25.66
N GLU A 1102 23.64 0.87 25.34
CA GLU A 1102 22.46 0.58 24.51
C GLU A 1102 22.80 0.25 23.04
N ASP A 1103 23.89 0.81 22.49
CA ASP A 1103 24.32 0.55 21.10
C ASP A 1103 25.34 -0.59 21.01
N ILE A 1104 26.41 -0.52 21.82
CA ILE A 1104 27.45 -1.56 21.94
C ILE A 1104 27.78 -1.69 23.42
N ALA A 1105 27.68 -2.88 23.99
CA ALA A 1105 28.06 -3.12 25.38
C ALA A 1105 29.56 -3.45 25.49
N ARG A 1106 30.19 -3.06 26.60
CA ARG A 1106 31.53 -3.56 26.94
C ARG A 1106 31.54 -5.09 26.89
N GLY A 1107 32.43 -5.64 26.07
CA GLY A 1107 32.59 -7.08 25.86
C GLY A 1107 31.96 -7.62 24.57
N ASP A 1108 31.13 -6.85 23.88
CA ASP A 1108 30.55 -7.27 22.60
C ASP A 1108 31.64 -7.36 21.52
N VAL A 1109 31.64 -8.44 20.73
CA VAL A 1109 32.59 -8.62 19.63
C VAL A 1109 32.21 -7.70 18.47
N VAL A 1110 33.12 -6.78 18.12
CA VAL A 1110 32.92 -5.79 17.04
C VAL A 1110 33.50 -6.28 15.72
N LEU A 1111 34.51 -7.15 15.76
CA LEU A 1111 35.14 -7.78 14.59
C LEU A 1111 35.63 -9.18 14.96
N GLU A 1112 35.25 -10.20 14.19
CA GLU A 1112 35.54 -11.62 14.49
C GLU A 1112 36.88 -12.10 13.88
N ALA A 1113 37.51 -13.08 14.53
CA ALA A 1113 38.71 -13.75 14.03
C ALA A 1113 38.45 -14.42 12.66
N GLY A 1114 39.31 -14.17 11.68
CA GLY A 1114 39.21 -14.71 10.32
C GLY A 1114 38.31 -13.90 9.38
N GLN A 1115 37.68 -12.83 9.88
CA GLN A 1115 36.90 -11.91 9.06
C GLN A 1115 37.82 -10.96 8.27
N ALA A 1116 37.43 -10.65 7.03
CA ALA A 1116 38.09 -9.60 6.26
C ALA A 1116 37.65 -8.24 6.81
N ILE A 1117 38.61 -7.37 7.09
CA ILE A 1117 38.34 -6.06 7.65
C ILE A 1117 37.94 -5.12 6.51
N GLU A 1118 36.67 -4.79 6.46
CA GLU A 1118 36.11 -3.81 5.51
C GLU A 1118 36.04 -2.41 6.13
N THR A 1119 35.91 -1.38 5.29
CA THR A 1119 35.76 0.02 5.73
C THR A 1119 34.59 0.22 6.70
N THR A 1120 33.53 -0.58 6.56
CA THR A 1120 32.35 -0.59 7.45
C THR A 1120 32.68 -0.97 8.90
N HIS A 1121 33.77 -1.71 9.15
CA HIS A 1121 34.20 -2.08 10.50
C HIS A 1121 35.00 -0.98 11.20
N VAL A 1122 35.53 -0.01 10.46
CA VAL A 1122 36.38 1.06 11.02
C VAL A 1122 35.59 1.95 11.97
N MET A 1123 34.38 2.37 11.58
CA MET A 1123 33.55 3.28 12.38
C MET A 1123 33.10 2.64 13.72
N PRO A 1124 32.57 1.40 13.76
CA PRO A 1124 32.28 0.71 15.01
C PRO A 1124 33.52 0.53 15.90
N LEU A 1125 34.66 0.09 15.36
CA LEU A 1125 35.90 -0.10 16.13
C LEU A 1125 36.42 1.22 16.72
N ALA A 1126 36.43 2.30 15.92
CA ALA A 1126 36.81 3.63 16.39
C ALA A 1126 35.85 4.17 17.45
N SER A 1127 34.54 3.92 17.31
CA SER A 1127 33.51 4.39 18.25
C SER A 1127 33.64 3.79 19.65
N VAL A 1128 34.34 2.67 19.79
CA VAL A 1128 34.64 2.00 21.05
C VAL A 1128 36.10 2.14 21.47
N ALA A 1129 36.83 3.10 20.88
CA ALA A 1129 38.24 3.38 21.16
C ALA A 1129 39.20 2.21 20.88
N VAL A 1130 38.88 1.33 19.92
CA VAL A 1130 39.87 0.38 19.38
C VAL A 1130 40.66 1.09 18.28
N ASP A 1131 41.93 1.39 18.57
CA ASP A 1131 42.84 2.14 17.68
C ASP A 1131 43.67 1.24 16.75
N SER A 1132 43.78 -0.04 17.09
CA SER A 1132 44.58 -1.03 16.36
C SER A 1132 43.94 -2.41 16.37
N VAL A 1133 44.04 -3.10 15.23
CA VAL A 1133 43.57 -4.48 15.03
C VAL A 1133 44.76 -5.41 14.83
N LEU A 1134 44.60 -6.66 15.27
CA LEU A 1134 45.59 -7.69 15.05
C LEU A 1134 45.22 -8.41 13.76
N VAL A 1135 46.13 -8.43 12.79
CA VAL A 1135 45.86 -8.99 11.46
C VAL A 1135 46.87 -10.07 11.09
N VAL A 1136 46.47 -10.93 10.16
CA VAL A 1136 47.38 -11.90 9.55
C VAL A 1136 48.34 -11.16 8.60
N LYS A 1137 49.64 -11.50 8.66
CA LYS A 1137 50.69 -10.97 7.78
C LYS A 1137 50.41 -11.39 6.33
N ARG A 1138 50.68 -10.51 5.37
CA ARG A 1138 50.47 -10.80 3.94
C ARG A 1138 51.41 -11.91 3.48
N PRO A 1139 50.93 -12.94 2.76
CA PRO A 1139 51.80 -13.98 2.18
C PRO A 1139 52.64 -13.39 1.04
N SER A 1140 53.92 -13.80 0.91
CA SER A 1140 54.74 -13.44 -0.25
C SER A 1140 54.52 -14.43 -1.41
N VAL A 1141 54.26 -13.92 -2.62
CA VAL A 1141 53.93 -14.75 -3.80
C VAL A 1141 54.89 -14.45 -4.94
N GLY A 1142 55.60 -15.45 -5.45
CA GLY A 1142 56.42 -15.33 -6.65
C GLY A 1142 55.64 -15.77 -7.89
N VAL A 1143 55.56 -14.94 -8.92
CA VAL A 1143 54.84 -15.24 -10.17
C VAL A 1143 55.83 -15.49 -11.29
N LEU A 1144 55.65 -16.57 -12.03
CA LEU A 1144 56.48 -17.02 -13.14
C LEU A 1144 55.62 -17.23 -14.39
N SER A 1145 56.19 -17.04 -15.58
CA SER A 1145 55.57 -17.44 -16.84
C SER A 1145 56.44 -18.45 -17.56
N THR A 1146 55.84 -19.40 -18.28
CA THR A 1146 56.62 -20.38 -19.07
C THR A 1146 56.12 -20.45 -20.51
N GLY A 1147 57.06 -20.52 -21.45
CA GLY A 1147 56.76 -20.64 -22.88
C GLY A 1147 57.99 -20.35 -23.73
N LYS A 1148 58.29 -21.19 -24.72
CA LYS A 1148 59.45 -20.99 -25.62
C LYS A 1148 59.32 -19.74 -26.50
N GLU A 1149 58.09 -19.30 -26.75
CA GLU A 1149 57.73 -18.12 -27.53
C GLU A 1149 57.80 -16.81 -26.75
N LEU A 1150 57.87 -16.88 -25.41
CA LEU A 1150 57.87 -15.74 -24.51
C LEU A 1150 59.33 -15.43 -24.13
N VAL A 1151 60.01 -14.59 -24.93
CA VAL A 1151 61.38 -14.12 -24.62
C VAL A 1151 61.33 -12.63 -24.32
N SER A 1152 62.06 -12.16 -23.30
CA SER A 1152 62.13 -10.73 -22.97
C SER A 1152 62.85 -9.95 -24.08
N GLY A 1153 62.08 -9.30 -24.96
CA GLY A 1153 62.58 -8.63 -26.17
C GLY A 1153 61.55 -8.62 -27.29
N GLN A 1154 61.98 -8.40 -28.55
CA GLN A 1154 61.14 -8.48 -29.75
C GLN A 1154 60.65 -9.93 -30.02
N ALA A 1155 59.87 -10.48 -29.11
CA ALA A 1155 59.19 -11.76 -29.26
C ALA A 1155 57.89 -11.59 -30.07
N THR A 1156 57.46 -12.66 -30.74
CA THR A 1156 56.23 -12.69 -31.54
C THR A 1156 54.96 -12.77 -30.67
N VAL A 1157 55.08 -13.15 -29.39
CA VAL A 1157 53.99 -13.20 -28.41
C VAL A 1157 54.44 -12.51 -27.12
N ARG A 1158 53.63 -11.59 -26.58
CA ARG A 1158 53.93 -10.88 -25.33
C ARG A 1158 53.33 -11.61 -24.13
N ASP A 1159 54.09 -11.71 -23.04
CA ASP A 1159 53.55 -12.23 -21.78
C ASP A 1159 52.57 -11.22 -21.16
N VAL A 1160 51.29 -11.56 -21.22
CA VAL A 1160 50.20 -10.79 -20.60
C VAL A 1160 49.73 -11.43 -19.29
N ASN A 1161 50.05 -12.71 -19.05
CA ASN A 1161 49.56 -13.46 -17.91
C ASN A 1161 50.43 -13.22 -16.67
N GLY A 1162 51.75 -13.10 -16.82
CA GLY A 1162 52.67 -12.80 -15.71
C GLY A 1162 52.34 -11.49 -15.00
N PRO A 1163 52.24 -10.35 -15.72
CA PRO A 1163 51.83 -9.08 -15.14
C PRO A 1163 50.41 -9.12 -14.55
N PHE A 1164 49.47 -9.79 -15.22
CA PHE A 1164 48.09 -9.93 -14.74
C PHE A 1164 48.02 -10.71 -13.42
N LEU A 1165 48.66 -11.89 -13.34
CA LEU A 1165 48.66 -12.71 -12.13
C LEU A 1165 49.37 -12.02 -10.97
N THR A 1166 50.44 -11.28 -11.24
CA THR A 1166 51.14 -10.49 -10.21
C THR A 1166 50.22 -9.42 -9.62
N ALA A 1167 49.53 -8.65 -10.46
CA ALA A 1167 48.57 -7.64 -10.02
C ALA A 1167 47.38 -8.27 -9.28
N ALA A 1168 46.84 -9.38 -9.79
CA ALA A 1168 45.72 -10.10 -9.18
C ALA A 1168 46.08 -10.66 -7.78
N CYS A 1169 47.30 -11.17 -7.59
CA CYS A 1169 47.76 -11.62 -6.28
C CYS A 1169 47.94 -10.45 -5.30
N GLN A 1170 48.42 -9.28 -5.77
CA GLN A 1170 48.50 -8.07 -4.95
C GLN A 1170 47.12 -7.55 -4.53
N GLU A 1171 46.17 -7.54 -5.48
CA GLU A 1171 44.77 -7.18 -5.22
C GLU A 1171 44.11 -8.14 -4.22
N ALA A 1172 44.47 -9.43 -4.25
CA ALA A 1172 44.03 -10.43 -3.29
C ALA A 1172 44.70 -10.32 -1.89
N GLY A 1173 45.55 -9.32 -1.67
CA GLY A 1173 46.17 -9.03 -0.38
C GLY A 1173 47.51 -9.73 -0.12
N ALA A 1174 48.12 -10.34 -1.13
CA ALA A 1174 49.47 -10.91 -1.05
C ALA A 1174 50.56 -9.89 -1.43
N SER A 1175 51.79 -10.09 -0.94
CA SER A 1175 52.97 -9.39 -1.44
C SER A 1175 53.53 -10.15 -2.64
N ALA A 1176 53.04 -9.85 -3.85
CA ALA A 1176 53.45 -10.59 -5.04
C ALA A 1176 54.52 -9.85 -5.88
N SER A 1177 55.48 -10.60 -6.43
CA SER A 1177 56.48 -10.12 -7.38
C SER A 1177 56.56 -11.04 -8.60
N PHE A 1178 56.72 -10.45 -9.79
CA PHE A 1178 57.03 -11.21 -10.99
C PHE A 1178 58.51 -11.56 -10.99
N LEU A 1179 58.82 -12.85 -11.12
CA LEU A 1179 60.18 -13.38 -11.01
C LEU A 1179 60.87 -13.40 -12.37
N ASP A 1180 60.37 -14.19 -13.31
CA ASP A 1180 60.88 -14.23 -14.68
C ASP A 1180 59.97 -15.02 -15.64
N THR A 1181 60.31 -15.00 -16.92
CA THR A 1181 59.78 -15.88 -17.95
C THR A 1181 60.77 -17.00 -18.26
N LEU A 1182 60.41 -18.25 -17.98
CA LEU A 1182 61.28 -19.41 -18.17
C LEU A 1182 60.96 -20.13 -19.48
N THR A 1183 61.99 -20.61 -20.18
CA THR A 1183 61.81 -21.41 -21.40
C THR A 1183 61.37 -22.84 -21.07
N ASP A 1184 60.62 -23.49 -21.95
CA ASP A 1184 60.22 -24.91 -21.83
C ASP A 1184 61.37 -25.90 -22.13
N ASP A 1185 62.54 -25.68 -21.53
CA ASP A 1185 63.65 -26.63 -21.52
C ASP A 1185 63.69 -27.36 -20.16
N PRO A 1186 63.57 -28.70 -20.13
CA PRO A 1186 63.43 -29.46 -18.87
C PRO A 1186 64.61 -29.28 -17.89
N GLU A 1187 65.84 -29.17 -18.39
CA GLU A 1187 67.03 -29.06 -17.53
C GLU A 1187 67.16 -27.65 -16.97
N ILE A 1188 66.94 -26.63 -17.80
CA ILE A 1188 67.01 -25.21 -17.40
C ILE A 1188 65.88 -24.91 -16.40
N LEU A 1189 64.65 -25.32 -16.71
CA LEU A 1189 63.48 -25.08 -15.86
C LEU A 1189 63.61 -25.71 -14.47
N THR A 1190 64.15 -26.93 -14.39
CA THR A 1190 64.37 -27.62 -13.10
C THR A 1190 65.44 -26.91 -12.27
N ASN A 1191 66.53 -26.45 -12.88
CA ASN A 1191 67.61 -25.75 -12.19
C ASN A 1191 67.18 -24.38 -11.65
N GLU A 1192 66.48 -23.59 -12.45
CA GLU A 1192 65.96 -22.26 -12.06
C GLU A 1192 64.93 -22.36 -10.93
N LEU A 1193 63.97 -23.30 -11.05
CA LEU A 1193 63.00 -23.54 -9.97
C LEU A 1193 63.68 -24.05 -8.68
N ALA A 1194 64.71 -24.89 -8.80
CA ALA A 1194 65.50 -25.35 -7.65
C ALA A 1194 66.30 -24.23 -6.98
N GLU A 1195 66.70 -23.20 -7.73
CA GLU A 1195 67.39 -22.03 -7.20
C GLU A 1195 66.43 -21.07 -6.49
N ILE A 1196 65.29 -20.73 -7.13
CA ILE A 1196 64.24 -19.90 -6.54
C ILE A 1196 63.72 -20.52 -5.24
N THR A 1197 63.48 -21.82 -5.23
CA THR A 1197 62.99 -22.54 -4.03
C THR A 1197 64.05 -22.58 -2.93
N ARG A 1198 65.35 -22.67 -3.25
CA ARG A 1198 66.45 -22.64 -2.27
C ARG A 1198 66.60 -21.29 -1.56
N ARG A 1199 66.22 -20.19 -2.22
CA ARG A 1199 66.31 -18.84 -1.64
C ARG A 1199 65.24 -18.59 -0.57
N CYS A 1200 64.18 -19.42 -0.49
CA CYS A 1200 63.10 -19.32 0.51
C CYS A 1200 62.45 -17.92 0.64
N GLU A 1201 62.40 -17.15 -0.46
CA GLU A 1201 61.90 -15.76 -0.45
C GLU A 1201 60.37 -15.65 -0.53
N TYR A 1202 59.70 -16.72 -0.99
CA TYR A 1202 58.26 -16.72 -1.30
C TYR A 1202 57.51 -17.84 -0.59
N ASP A 1203 56.34 -17.51 -0.02
CA ASP A 1203 55.44 -18.47 0.62
C ASP A 1203 54.69 -19.35 -0.41
N VAL A 1204 54.41 -18.81 -1.60
CA VAL A 1204 53.73 -19.52 -2.71
C VAL A 1204 54.34 -19.12 -4.06
N LEU A 1205 54.52 -20.08 -4.97
CA LEU A 1205 54.89 -19.84 -6.37
C LEU A 1205 53.70 -20.10 -7.29
N VAL A 1206 53.42 -19.18 -8.22
CA VAL A 1206 52.34 -19.27 -9.21
C VAL A 1206 52.93 -19.20 -10.62
N SER A 1207 52.60 -20.16 -11.50
CA SER A 1207 53.07 -20.18 -12.88
C SER A 1207 51.91 -20.00 -13.88
N SER A 1208 52.13 -19.25 -14.97
CA SER A 1208 51.15 -19.01 -16.04
C SER A 1208 51.19 -19.99 -17.22
N GLY A 1209 52.02 -21.03 -17.14
CA GLY A 1209 52.06 -22.16 -18.09
C GLY A 1209 51.72 -23.51 -17.44
N ALA A 1210 51.76 -24.58 -18.24
CA ALA A 1210 51.49 -25.97 -17.83
C ALA A 1210 50.03 -26.43 -17.63
N VAL A 1211 49.09 -25.88 -18.41
CA VAL A 1211 47.65 -26.24 -18.33
C VAL A 1211 47.19 -27.22 -19.43
N SER A 1212 48.12 -27.61 -20.32
CA SER A 1212 47.84 -28.43 -21.52
C SER A 1212 48.52 -29.78 -21.40
N ALA A 1213 47.82 -30.89 -21.69
CA ALA A 1213 48.41 -32.24 -21.77
C ALA A 1213 49.31 -32.44 -23.02
N GLY A 1214 49.96 -31.38 -23.49
CA GLY A 1214 50.83 -31.36 -24.66
C GLY A 1214 52.18 -32.01 -24.39
N LYS A 1215 52.83 -32.49 -25.45
CA LYS A 1215 54.09 -33.24 -25.41
C LYS A 1215 55.31 -32.42 -24.92
N TYR A 1216 55.13 -31.14 -24.62
CA TYR A 1216 56.18 -30.17 -24.30
C TYR A 1216 55.93 -29.43 -22.97
N ASP A 1217 55.03 -29.94 -22.12
CA ASP A 1217 54.77 -29.36 -20.79
C ASP A 1217 55.64 -30.02 -19.70
N PHE A 1218 56.68 -29.32 -19.26
CA PHE A 1218 57.71 -29.85 -18.37
C PHE A 1218 57.65 -29.32 -16.92
N VAL A 1219 56.79 -28.34 -16.63
CA VAL A 1219 56.74 -27.65 -15.32
C VAL A 1219 56.36 -28.60 -14.18
N ARG A 1220 55.38 -29.46 -14.41
CA ARG A 1220 54.92 -30.42 -13.39
C ARG A 1220 56.01 -31.45 -13.05
N THR A 1221 56.76 -31.88 -14.05
CA THR A 1221 57.89 -32.81 -13.88
C THR A 1221 59.05 -32.14 -13.15
N ALA A 1222 59.35 -30.88 -13.48
CA ALA A 1222 60.39 -30.09 -12.82
C ALA A 1222 60.07 -29.82 -11.34
N LEU A 1223 58.82 -29.43 -11.02
CA LEU A 1223 58.35 -29.22 -9.64
C LEU A 1223 58.38 -30.50 -8.81
N ALA A 1224 58.01 -31.65 -9.40
CA ALA A 1224 58.11 -32.95 -8.73
C ALA A 1224 59.57 -33.36 -8.46
N ALA A 1225 60.49 -33.06 -9.38
CA ALA A 1225 61.91 -33.39 -9.23
C ALA A 1225 62.60 -32.62 -8.09
N ILE A 1226 62.11 -31.43 -7.75
CA ILE A 1226 62.61 -30.61 -6.63
C ILE A 1226 61.83 -30.82 -5.32
N GLY A 1227 60.86 -31.75 -5.30
CA GLY A 1227 60.08 -32.09 -4.11
C GLY A 1227 58.98 -31.08 -3.75
N ALA A 1228 58.55 -30.22 -4.69
CA ALA A 1228 57.49 -29.25 -4.44
C ALA A 1228 56.08 -29.90 -4.44
N GLU A 1229 55.23 -29.48 -3.50
CA GLU A 1229 53.82 -29.89 -3.44
C GLU A 1229 52.97 -28.98 -4.33
N VAL A 1230 52.15 -29.56 -5.23
CA VAL A 1230 51.21 -28.79 -6.07
C VAL A 1230 49.92 -28.54 -5.28
N VAL A 1231 49.67 -27.28 -4.92
CA VAL A 1231 48.53 -26.87 -4.07
C VAL A 1231 47.22 -26.77 -4.86
N PHE A 1232 47.25 -26.32 -6.12
CA PHE A 1232 46.10 -26.30 -7.03
C PHE A 1232 46.57 -26.35 -8.50
N HIS A 1233 45.70 -26.78 -9.42
CA HIS A 1233 46.01 -26.87 -10.85
C HIS A 1233 44.75 -26.52 -11.68
N GLY A 1234 44.91 -25.71 -12.73
CA GLY A 1234 43.82 -25.31 -13.63
C GLY A 1234 43.04 -24.06 -13.19
N LEU A 1235 43.71 -22.92 -13.11
CA LEU A 1235 43.05 -21.62 -12.89
C LEU A 1235 42.39 -21.11 -14.18
N ALA A 1236 41.11 -20.77 -14.11
CA ALA A 1236 40.41 -20.11 -15.20
C ALA A 1236 40.82 -18.63 -15.27
N ILE A 1237 41.59 -18.26 -16.29
CA ILE A 1237 41.95 -16.87 -16.59
C ILE A 1237 40.95 -16.34 -17.65
N PRO A 1238 40.40 -15.11 -17.50
CA PRO A 1238 39.54 -14.50 -18.52
C PRO A 1238 40.26 -14.44 -19.87
N LYS A 1239 39.59 -14.85 -20.96
CA LYS A 1239 40.14 -14.66 -22.31
C LYS A 1239 40.13 -13.16 -22.63
N SER A 1240 41.24 -12.63 -23.15
CA SER A 1240 41.32 -11.26 -23.64
C SER A 1240 40.30 -11.04 -24.76
N GLY A 1241 39.28 -10.23 -24.49
CA GLY A 1241 38.21 -9.84 -25.42
C GLY A 1241 37.76 -8.43 -25.13
#